data_AF-A0A8J9WIE7-F1
#
_entry.id   AF-A0A8J9WIE7-F1
#
_cell.length_a   1.000
_cell.length_b   1.000
_cell.length_c   1.000
_cell.angle_alpha   90.00
_cell.angle_beta   90.00
_cell.angle_gamma   90.00
#
_symmetry.space_group_name_H-M   'P 1'
#
loop_
_entity.id
_entity.type
_entity.pdbx_description
1 polymer ?
#
loop_
_entity_poly.entity_id
_entity_poly.type
_entity_poly.pdbx_seq_one_letter_code
_entity_poly.pdbx_strand_id
1 'polypeptide(L)'
;MASRTAGVQISTADDASRVQELELAVNKRARVEGLSAPLHQQRRPGVGRVGVGAHVLTSTLIAQAVNKTMEEIHTPTSSHNRVAYQGAPGAYSETAARKACPEAEPLPCEQFEVAFQALTQWLADTAVLPIENSVGGSIHTVFDLLIKYRLHIVGEVSVDVRHCLMALPGVRKEDLRRVQSHPQALSQCDAYLSAMSGVVREAVSDTAGAAQAIAQNNHRDVAAIASERAAELYGMDILDRNIQDARDNITRFIVLSRDPLIALPDDPRTYKTSIVFSLPSSGPGEVPGPGQLFKAMSVFALRDVDLTKIESRPMRRGVAAAVGPDLIAASKGRFDYLFYVDIVGGLGDQIIQNALRHLQEIAPFLRVLGCYPMDLNAGDVSAAPADLPVDDRMLSGTGLGMRSDDLLMAVSGASARIPMQGNIGWVQSKAAQRGARVVAFQGSYGAYSEAAALEAIPNCQPLPCEHFETAFQVLSQWLADSAILPIESSAHGSIHAVYDLLIRYRLHIVSERVTEIKHCLLVMPGTRHEDIRRVISDPQALTHCDAFIRGLPGVVREAVGDTAAAAKMISENGWRDAAAIGSERAAQLYGLQVLESDLQGDHPNHCRFLVLSRDPLVTAQSSAQRFKTSVVFSVMEGPGQLFKALSVFALRDLDMTKIESRPMRSNPVQLANGAVGGRRFRYLFYVDFVGNLADDLPQNALRHLQEVTDFMRVLGCYPMHVEAAQP
;
A
#
# COMPACT_ATOMS: atom_id res chain seq x y z
N MET A 1 31.85 -39.51 -5.56
CA MET A 1 31.08 -40.14 -4.47
C MET A 1 29.84 -39.28 -4.25
N ALA A 2 28.67 -39.84 -4.52
CA ALA A 2 27.44 -39.08 -4.81
C ALA A 2 26.71 -38.59 -3.55
N SER A 3 26.33 -37.32 -3.59
CA SER A 3 25.42 -36.61 -2.68
C SER A 3 23.97 -36.97 -3.01
N ARG A 4 23.14 -37.24 -1.98
CA ARG A 4 21.68 -37.41 -2.11
C ARG A 4 20.98 -36.18 -1.55
N THR A 5 20.51 -35.31 -2.43
CA THR A 5 19.43 -34.35 -2.18
C THR A 5 18.11 -35.04 -2.52
N ALA A 6 17.29 -35.32 -1.51
CA ALA A 6 15.94 -35.85 -1.70
C ALA A 6 14.95 -34.70 -1.83
N GLY A 7 14.49 -34.43 -3.05
CA GLY A 7 13.28 -33.64 -3.31
C GLY A 7 12.06 -34.49 -2.95
N VAL A 8 11.17 -33.93 -2.13
CA VAL A 8 9.90 -34.57 -1.78
C VAL A 8 8.87 -34.20 -2.86
N GLN A 9 8.46 -35.17 -3.67
CA GLN A 9 7.25 -35.09 -4.50
C GLN A 9 6.07 -35.64 -3.70
N ILE A 10 4.99 -34.85 -3.56
CA ILE A 10 3.77 -35.23 -2.84
C ILE A 10 2.74 -35.72 -3.86
N SER A 11 2.24 -36.94 -3.66
CA SER A 11 1.16 -37.60 -4.40
C SER A 11 -0.20 -37.23 -3.78
N THR A 12 -1.14 -36.74 -4.58
CA THR A 12 -2.41 -36.11 -4.15
C THR A 12 -3.59 -37.07 -3.93
N ALA A 13 -3.37 -38.39 -3.91
CA ALA A 13 -4.47 -39.36 -3.87
C ALA A 13 -4.79 -39.95 -2.48
N ASP A 14 -3.85 -39.96 -1.52
CA ASP A 14 -4.00 -40.66 -0.23
C ASP A 14 -4.56 -39.78 0.92
N ASP A 15 -4.68 -38.46 0.74
CA ASP A 15 -5.10 -37.54 1.81
C ASP A 15 -6.62 -37.42 1.99
N ALA A 16 -7.42 -37.69 0.95
CA ALA A 16 -8.88 -37.52 1.03
C ALA A 16 -9.53 -38.51 2.01
N SER A 17 -9.03 -39.73 2.11
CA SER A 17 -9.58 -40.75 3.03
C SER A 17 -9.19 -40.50 4.49
N ARG A 18 -8.03 -39.89 4.77
CA ARG A 18 -7.58 -39.58 6.14
C ARG A 18 -8.31 -38.37 6.72
N VAL A 19 -8.66 -37.39 5.90
CA VAL A 19 -9.48 -36.23 6.31
C VAL A 19 -10.89 -36.69 6.72
N GLN A 20 -11.46 -37.66 6.00
CA GLN A 20 -12.81 -38.16 6.28
C GLN A 20 -12.90 -39.00 7.57
N GLU A 21 -11.85 -39.75 7.91
CA GLU A 21 -11.76 -40.47 9.20
C GLU A 21 -11.57 -39.52 10.40
N LEU A 22 -10.83 -38.43 10.23
CA LEU A 22 -10.63 -37.40 11.26
C LEU A 22 -11.91 -36.60 11.54
N GLU A 23 -12.68 -36.25 10.51
CA GLU A 23 -13.98 -35.59 10.68
C GLU A 23 -15.00 -36.47 11.41
N LEU A 24 -14.97 -37.79 11.17
CA LEU A 24 -15.84 -38.74 11.87
C LEU A 24 -15.46 -38.88 13.36
N ALA A 25 -14.16 -38.79 13.68
CA ALA A 25 -13.66 -38.86 15.05
C ALA A 25 -14.00 -37.61 15.87
N VAL A 26 -13.94 -36.42 15.26
CA VAL A 26 -14.32 -35.14 15.90
C VAL A 26 -15.83 -35.10 16.21
N ASN A 27 -16.67 -35.56 15.27
CA ASN A 27 -18.11 -35.62 15.47
C ASN A 27 -18.55 -36.65 16.53
N LYS A 28 -17.76 -37.71 16.76
CA LYS A 28 -18.02 -38.67 17.85
C LYS A 28 -17.70 -38.09 19.22
N ARG A 29 -16.70 -37.21 19.34
CA ARG A 29 -16.34 -36.55 20.60
C ARG A 29 -17.37 -35.51 21.04
N ALA A 30 -17.94 -34.76 20.10
CA ALA A 30 -18.98 -33.76 20.37
C ALA A 30 -20.33 -34.33 20.89
N ARG A 31 -20.57 -35.64 20.75
CA ARG A 31 -21.77 -36.30 21.28
C ARG A 31 -21.63 -36.87 22.70
N VAL A 32 -20.40 -36.94 23.23
CA VAL A 32 -20.12 -37.55 24.55
C VAL A 32 -20.16 -36.51 25.68
N GLU A 33 -19.99 -35.23 25.36
CA GLU A 33 -20.09 -34.12 26.33
C GLU A 33 -21.52 -33.57 26.37
N GLY A 34 -22.40 -34.28 27.07
CA GLY A 34 -23.80 -33.92 27.26
C GLY A 34 -23.98 -32.60 28.02
N LEU A 35 -24.30 -31.52 27.28
CA LEU A 35 -24.88 -30.28 27.81
C LEU A 35 -26.22 -30.04 27.10
N SER A 36 -27.28 -30.65 27.62
CA SER A 36 -28.65 -30.40 27.19
C SER A 36 -29.58 -30.22 28.39
N ALA A 37 -30.08 -29.00 28.57
CA ALA A 37 -31.33 -28.73 29.27
C ALA A 37 -32.05 -27.53 28.59
N PRO A 38 -33.40 -27.55 28.47
CA PRO A 38 -34.12 -26.72 27.51
C PRO A 38 -34.74 -25.47 28.16
N LEU A 39 -34.60 -24.31 27.50
CA LEU A 39 -35.44 -23.14 27.77
C LEU A 39 -36.34 -22.87 26.57
N HIS A 40 -37.65 -22.84 26.82
CA HIS A 40 -38.71 -22.58 25.86
C HIS A 40 -38.51 -21.26 25.10
N GLN A 41 -38.28 -21.35 23.79
CA GLN A 41 -38.42 -20.21 22.88
C GLN A 41 -39.81 -20.19 22.24
N GLN A 42 -40.62 -19.21 22.63
CA GLN A 42 -41.73 -18.73 21.79
C GLN A 42 -41.13 -18.05 20.55
N ARG A 43 -41.49 -18.54 19.37
CA ARG A 43 -41.09 -17.99 18.07
C ARG A 43 -41.70 -16.60 17.85
N ARG A 44 -40.86 -15.60 17.57
CA ARG A 44 -41.23 -14.43 16.76
C ARG A 44 -40.49 -14.50 15.42
N PRO A 45 -41.14 -14.29 14.27
CA PRO A 45 -40.48 -14.30 12.97
C PRO A 45 -39.91 -12.91 12.65
N GLY A 46 -38.71 -12.88 12.06
CA GLY A 46 -38.20 -11.68 11.35
C GLY A 46 -36.89 -11.09 11.88
N VAL A 47 -35.78 -11.83 11.79
CA VAL A 47 -34.44 -11.26 11.63
C VAL A 47 -33.68 -12.17 10.68
N GLY A 48 -33.21 -11.63 9.55
CA GLY A 48 -32.40 -12.35 8.58
C GLY A 48 -31.12 -12.88 9.22
N ARG A 49 -30.67 -14.06 8.80
CA ARG A 49 -29.39 -14.64 9.23
C ARG A 49 -28.26 -13.68 8.86
N VAL A 50 -27.65 -13.05 9.86
CA VAL A 50 -26.42 -12.27 9.72
C VAL A 50 -25.23 -13.23 9.64
N GLY A 51 -24.38 -13.07 8.63
CA GLY A 51 -23.18 -13.87 8.39
C GLY A 51 -22.32 -14.08 9.65
N VAL A 52 -22.16 -15.33 10.07
CA VAL A 52 -21.70 -15.71 11.42
C VAL A 52 -20.15 -15.74 11.54
N GLY A 53 -19.40 -15.70 10.45
CA GLY A 53 -17.96 -16.03 10.46
C GLY A 53 -17.03 -15.01 11.14
N ALA A 54 -17.09 -13.74 10.76
CA ALA A 54 -16.14 -12.72 11.23
C ALA A 54 -16.50 -12.13 12.59
N HIS A 55 -17.80 -11.95 12.86
CA HIS A 55 -18.30 -11.52 14.17
C HIS A 55 -17.90 -12.50 15.28
N VAL A 56 -17.83 -13.80 14.97
CA VAL A 56 -17.36 -14.83 15.92
C VAL A 56 -15.89 -14.65 16.27
N LEU A 57 -15.01 -14.27 15.34
CA LEU A 57 -13.59 -14.07 15.66
C LEU A 57 -13.39 -12.86 16.58
N THR A 58 -14.08 -11.74 16.31
CA THR A 58 -14.02 -10.55 17.18
C THR A 58 -14.59 -10.84 18.57
N SER A 59 -15.77 -11.48 18.66
CA SER A 59 -16.38 -11.81 19.95
C SER A 59 -15.58 -12.87 20.73
N THR A 60 -14.96 -13.83 20.03
CA THR A 60 -14.08 -14.84 20.65
C THR A 60 -12.83 -14.20 21.23
N LEU A 61 -12.18 -13.28 20.50
CA LEU A 61 -11.01 -12.56 21.02
C LEU A 61 -11.33 -11.71 22.25
N ILE A 62 -12.46 -10.98 22.21
CA ILE A 62 -12.92 -10.20 23.37
C ILE A 62 -13.24 -11.14 24.54
N ALA A 63 -13.93 -12.26 24.31
CA ALA A 63 -14.24 -13.22 25.37
C ALA A 63 -12.97 -13.89 25.95
N GLN A 64 -12.00 -14.25 25.11
CA GLN A 64 -10.72 -14.81 25.54
C GLN A 64 -9.91 -13.82 26.38
N ALA A 65 -9.93 -12.53 26.02
CA ALA A 65 -9.28 -11.48 26.80
C ALA A 65 -9.93 -11.25 28.18
N VAL A 66 -11.24 -11.47 28.30
CA VAL A 66 -12.00 -11.24 29.55
C VAL A 66 -11.99 -12.44 30.51
N ASN A 67 -11.96 -13.68 29.99
CA ASN A 67 -12.25 -14.88 30.78
C ASN A 67 -11.03 -15.72 31.20
N LYS A 68 -9.78 -15.38 30.84
CA LYS A 68 -8.62 -16.22 31.20
C LYS A 68 -7.99 -15.81 32.53
N THR A 69 -8.10 -16.70 33.52
CA THR A 69 -7.19 -16.81 34.68
C THR A 69 -5.82 -17.37 34.23
N MET A 70 -4.77 -17.08 35.00
CA MET A 70 -3.34 -17.33 34.71
C MET A 70 -2.89 -18.74 34.27
N GLU A 71 -3.76 -19.75 34.17
CA GLU A 71 -3.35 -21.17 34.14
C GLU A 71 -3.23 -21.84 32.76
N GLU A 72 -3.47 -21.16 31.65
CA GLU A 72 -3.34 -21.77 30.32
C GLU A 72 -2.56 -20.91 29.33
N ILE A 73 -1.25 -20.77 29.58
CA ILE A 73 -0.27 -20.41 28.55
C ILE A 73 0.29 -21.73 28.04
N HIS A 74 -0.23 -22.22 26.91
CA HIS A 74 0.43 -23.30 26.18
C HIS A 74 1.82 -22.82 25.75
N THR A 75 2.85 -23.41 26.34
CA THR A 75 4.21 -23.29 25.83
C THR A 75 4.27 -24.08 24.52
N PRO A 76 4.59 -23.47 23.36
CA PRO A 76 4.73 -24.24 22.14
C PRO A 76 5.90 -25.21 22.31
N THR A 77 5.60 -26.50 22.42
CA THR A 77 6.58 -27.58 22.28
C THR A 77 6.82 -27.80 20.78
N SER A 78 7.59 -26.93 20.13
CA SER A 78 8.23 -27.23 18.85
C SER A 78 9.74 -27.06 19.04
N SER A 79 10.54 -28.02 18.58
CA SER A 79 11.99 -28.05 18.77
C SER A 79 12.76 -27.11 17.82
N HIS A 80 12.05 -26.29 17.04
CA HIS A 80 12.62 -25.37 16.06
C HIS A 80 11.82 -24.06 16.03
N ASN A 81 12.17 -23.14 16.93
CA ASN A 81 11.63 -21.78 16.98
C ASN A 81 11.96 -21.05 15.68
N ARG A 82 11.03 -20.97 14.73
CA ARG A 82 11.24 -20.42 13.39
C ARG A 82 10.40 -19.17 13.13
N VAL A 83 11.03 -18.17 12.51
CA VAL A 83 10.37 -16.91 12.12
C VAL A 83 10.41 -16.72 10.61
N ALA A 84 9.24 -16.81 9.96
CA ALA A 84 9.13 -16.60 8.52
C ALA A 84 9.19 -15.10 8.17
N TYR A 85 9.84 -14.76 7.06
CA TYR A 85 9.87 -13.39 6.54
C TYR A 85 9.92 -13.41 5.02
N GLN A 86 9.45 -12.35 4.37
CA GLN A 86 9.54 -12.23 2.91
C GLN A 86 10.87 -11.59 2.50
N GLY A 87 11.59 -12.23 1.58
CA GLY A 87 12.82 -11.76 0.95
C GLY A 87 14.00 -12.72 1.09
N ALA A 88 15.08 -12.41 0.38
CA ALA A 88 16.33 -13.16 0.50
C ALA A 88 17.04 -12.91 1.86
N PRO A 89 17.94 -13.79 2.31
CA PRO A 89 18.86 -13.50 3.41
C PRO A 89 19.62 -12.17 3.18
N GLY A 90 19.72 -11.34 4.21
CA GLY A 90 20.21 -9.97 4.13
C GLY A 90 19.13 -8.91 3.83
N ALA A 91 17.88 -9.29 3.56
CA ALA A 91 16.80 -8.33 3.38
C ALA A 91 16.45 -7.59 4.69
N TYR A 92 15.87 -6.39 4.59
CA TYR A 92 15.39 -5.64 5.77
C TYR A 92 14.35 -6.42 6.59
N SER A 93 13.57 -7.29 5.94
CA SER A 93 12.65 -8.20 6.62
C SER A 93 13.36 -9.23 7.51
N GLU A 94 14.57 -9.69 7.14
CA GLU A 94 15.37 -10.56 8.02
C GLU A 94 15.85 -9.77 9.25
N THR A 95 16.32 -8.54 9.06
CA THR A 95 16.70 -7.65 10.16
C THR A 95 15.52 -7.43 11.12
N ALA A 96 14.32 -7.21 10.59
CA ALA A 96 13.11 -7.11 11.39
C ALA A 96 12.78 -8.41 12.13
N ALA A 97 12.88 -9.56 11.46
CA ALA A 97 12.63 -10.87 12.05
C ALA A 97 13.59 -11.17 13.21
N ARG A 98 14.89 -10.90 13.04
CA ARG A 98 15.89 -11.06 14.11
C ARG A 98 15.69 -10.08 15.25
N LYS A 99 15.27 -8.85 14.98
CA LYS A 99 14.97 -7.86 16.02
C LYS A 99 13.73 -8.26 16.83
N ALA A 100 12.68 -8.76 16.18
CA ALA A 100 11.45 -9.18 16.84
C ALA A 100 11.57 -10.52 17.57
N CYS A 101 12.36 -11.45 17.02
CA CYS A 101 12.54 -12.81 17.53
C CYS A 101 14.03 -13.20 17.54
N PRO A 102 14.85 -12.69 18.48
CA PRO A 102 16.31 -12.88 18.47
C PRO A 102 16.76 -14.35 18.54
N GLU A 103 15.99 -15.17 19.26
CA GLU A 103 16.27 -16.60 19.48
C GLU A 103 15.68 -17.51 18.40
N ALA A 104 14.99 -16.95 17.39
CA ALA A 104 14.35 -17.73 16.34
C ALA A 104 15.24 -17.88 15.10
N GLU A 105 15.19 -19.04 14.47
CA GLU A 105 15.81 -19.29 13.17
C GLU A 105 14.98 -18.60 12.07
N PRO A 106 15.56 -17.65 11.30
CA PRO A 106 14.83 -16.95 10.27
C PRO A 106 14.62 -17.85 9.04
N LEU A 107 13.38 -17.92 8.56
CA LEU A 107 12.96 -18.70 7.40
C LEU A 107 12.64 -17.76 6.22
N PRO A 108 13.53 -17.64 5.22
CA PRO A 108 13.25 -16.81 4.03
C PRO A 108 12.11 -17.39 3.22
N CYS A 109 11.20 -16.51 2.78
CA CYS A 109 10.09 -16.82 1.89
C CYS A 109 10.14 -15.91 0.67
N GLU A 110 9.95 -16.46 -0.53
CA GLU A 110 10.05 -15.66 -1.77
C GLU A 110 8.93 -14.60 -1.86
N GLN A 111 7.72 -14.95 -1.43
CA GLN A 111 6.54 -14.10 -1.51
C GLN A 111 5.88 -13.93 -0.14
N PHE A 112 5.14 -12.83 0.04
CA PHE A 112 4.40 -12.59 1.29
C PHE A 112 3.46 -13.75 1.63
N GLU A 113 2.71 -14.23 0.64
CA GLU A 113 1.75 -15.33 0.85
C GLU A 113 2.43 -16.62 1.33
N VAL A 114 3.65 -16.91 0.88
CA VAL A 114 4.41 -18.08 1.34
C VAL A 114 4.73 -17.98 2.84
N ALA A 115 5.03 -16.78 3.36
CA ALA A 115 5.23 -16.60 4.80
C ALA A 115 3.93 -16.81 5.61
N PHE A 116 2.78 -16.39 5.08
CA PHE A 116 1.47 -16.69 5.68
C PHE A 116 1.18 -18.21 5.65
N GLN A 117 1.46 -18.87 4.54
CA GLN A 117 1.29 -20.32 4.40
C GLN A 117 2.19 -21.09 5.36
N ALA A 118 3.46 -20.70 5.49
CA ALA A 118 4.41 -21.29 6.42
C ALA A 118 3.90 -21.27 7.87
N LEU A 119 3.28 -20.16 8.30
CA LEU A 119 2.61 -20.08 9.60
C LEU A 119 1.42 -21.04 9.69
N THR A 120 0.52 -21.04 8.70
CA THR A 120 -0.67 -21.92 8.75
C THR A 120 -0.35 -23.41 8.68
N GLN A 121 0.78 -23.76 8.06
CA GLN A 121 1.23 -25.15 7.86
C GLN A 121 2.23 -25.61 8.92
N TRP A 122 2.45 -24.83 9.98
CA TRP A 122 3.37 -25.19 11.07
C TRP A 122 4.85 -25.33 10.64
N LEU A 123 5.24 -24.70 9.54
CA LEU A 123 6.64 -24.60 9.09
C LEU A 123 7.40 -23.48 9.81
N ALA A 124 6.67 -22.49 10.32
CA ALA A 124 7.17 -21.42 11.19
C ALA A 124 6.22 -21.20 12.37
N ASP A 125 6.73 -20.66 13.48
CA ASP A 125 5.95 -20.33 14.67
C ASP A 125 5.44 -18.89 14.64
N THR A 126 6.25 -17.99 14.07
CA THR A 126 5.90 -16.59 13.84
C THR A 126 6.24 -16.17 12.42
N ALA A 127 5.67 -15.05 11.95
CA ALA A 127 6.14 -14.38 10.75
C ALA A 127 6.28 -12.88 10.97
N VAL A 128 7.28 -12.27 10.35
CA VAL A 128 7.52 -10.82 10.42
C VAL A 128 7.40 -10.24 9.02
N LEU A 129 6.43 -9.34 8.85
CA LEU A 129 6.06 -8.80 7.54
C LEU A 129 5.92 -7.28 7.59
N PRO A 130 6.42 -6.55 6.58
CA PRO A 130 6.33 -5.11 6.54
C PRO A 130 4.88 -4.69 6.21
N ILE A 131 4.37 -3.67 6.90
CA ILE A 131 2.99 -3.17 6.70
C ILE A 131 2.94 -1.72 6.22
N GLU A 132 3.94 -0.91 6.59
CA GLU A 132 3.99 0.52 6.25
C GLU A 132 5.45 0.99 6.21
N ASN A 133 5.80 1.83 5.24
CA ASN A 133 7.09 2.49 5.13
C ASN A 133 6.90 4.02 5.08
N SER A 134 7.78 4.78 5.74
CA SER A 134 7.67 6.25 5.83
C SER A 134 7.76 6.96 4.48
N VAL A 135 8.42 6.36 3.48
CA VAL A 135 8.58 6.91 2.14
C VAL A 135 7.57 6.29 1.17
N GLY A 136 7.47 4.96 1.15
CA GLY A 136 6.64 4.17 0.24
C GLY A 136 5.17 4.05 0.65
N GLY A 137 4.82 4.40 1.89
CA GLY A 137 3.49 4.19 2.47
C GLY A 137 3.16 2.75 2.79
N SER A 138 1.87 2.47 2.85
CA SER A 138 1.31 1.16 3.17
C SER A 138 1.65 0.07 2.16
N ILE A 139 1.92 -1.13 2.66
CA ILE A 139 2.20 -2.32 1.85
C ILE A 139 0.91 -3.12 1.73
N HIS A 140 0.15 -2.73 0.72
CA HIS A 140 -1.21 -3.15 0.52
C HIS A 140 -1.38 -4.67 0.48
N THR A 141 -0.49 -5.42 -0.17
CA THR A 141 -0.62 -6.89 -0.27
C THR A 141 -0.74 -7.58 1.10
N VAL A 142 -0.06 -7.07 2.14
CA VAL A 142 -0.11 -7.64 3.49
C VAL A 142 -1.49 -7.44 4.14
N PHE A 143 -2.16 -6.32 3.89
CA PHE A 143 -3.54 -6.11 4.35
C PHE A 143 -4.52 -7.13 3.76
N ASP A 144 -4.42 -7.42 2.45
CA ASP A 144 -5.29 -8.43 1.82
C ASP A 144 -5.06 -9.83 2.43
N LEU A 145 -3.79 -10.17 2.64
CA LEU A 145 -3.42 -11.47 3.21
C LEU A 145 -3.86 -11.59 4.67
N LEU A 146 -3.84 -10.52 5.46
CA LEU A 146 -4.41 -10.49 6.81
C LEU A 146 -5.91 -10.84 6.83
N ILE A 147 -6.67 -10.47 5.79
CA ILE A 147 -8.08 -10.86 5.69
C ILE A 147 -8.22 -12.32 5.26
N LYS A 148 -7.46 -12.71 4.23
CA LYS A 148 -7.49 -14.07 3.67
C LYS A 148 -7.08 -15.13 4.70
N TYR A 149 -6.02 -14.87 5.47
CA TYR A 149 -5.48 -15.76 6.47
C TYR A 149 -5.98 -15.33 7.85
N ARG A 150 -6.58 -16.25 8.61
CA ARG A 150 -7.10 -15.99 9.97
C ARG A 150 -5.99 -15.96 11.03
N LEU A 151 -4.92 -15.22 10.76
CA LEU A 151 -3.80 -15.00 11.68
C LEU A 151 -4.03 -13.74 12.51
N HIS A 152 -3.24 -13.60 13.57
CA HIS A 152 -3.31 -12.51 14.53
C HIS A 152 -2.00 -11.72 14.59
N ILE A 153 -2.11 -10.40 14.65
CA ILE A 153 -0.98 -9.52 14.95
C ILE A 153 -0.69 -9.61 16.46
N VAL A 154 0.53 -10.01 16.80
CA VAL A 154 1.00 -10.22 18.17
C VAL A 154 2.14 -9.28 18.57
N GLY A 155 2.62 -8.46 17.65
CA GLY A 155 3.67 -7.48 17.90
C GLY A 155 3.90 -6.58 16.69
N GLU A 156 4.71 -5.56 16.90
CA GLU A 156 5.24 -4.71 15.83
C GLU A 156 6.72 -4.41 16.08
N VAL A 157 7.46 -4.08 15.02
CA VAL A 157 8.86 -3.66 15.11
C VAL A 157 9.16 -2.65 14.01
N SER A 158 9.91 -1.60 14.32
CA SER A 158 10.43 -0.67 13.31
C SER A 158 11.90 -0.93 12.97
N VAL A 159 12.24 -0.81 11.69
CA VAL A 159 13.61 -0.91 11.17
C VAL A 159 13.93 0.31 10.30
N ASP A 160 15.08 0.91 10.57
CA ASP A 160 15.66 1.96 9.72
C ASP A 160 16.18 1.35 8.41
N VAL A 161 15.73 1.91 7.29
CA VAL A 161 16.14 1.49 5.95
C VAL A 161 17.28 2.39 5.49
N ARG A 162 18.51 1.85 5.57
CA ARG A 162 19.75 2.54 5.16
C ARG A 162 20.39 1.80 4.01
N HIS A 163 20.27 2.37 2.81
CA HIS A 163 20.80 1.77 1.59
C HIS A 163 22.32 1.95 1.51
N CYS A 164 23.01 0.89 1.13
CA CYS A 164 24.44 0.88 0.88
C CYS A 164 24.70 0.52 -0.58
N LEU A 165 25.63 1.24 -1.23
CA LEU A 165 26.21 0.81 -2.50
C LEU A 165 27.30 -0.21 -2.20
N MET A 166 27.22 -1.41 -2.75
CA MET A 166 28.20 -2.47 -2.50
C MET A 166 28.62 -3.19 -3.78
N ALA A 167 29.86 -3.65 -3.82
CA ALA A 167 30.42 -4.40 -4.94
C ALA A 167 31.33 -5.52 -4.40
N LEU A 168 31.89 -6.33 -5.31
CA LEU A 168 32.83 -7.38 -4.91
C LEU A 168 34.11 -6.79 -4.29
N PRO A 169 34.79 -7.54 -3.42
CA PRO A 169 36.02 -7.09 -2.80
C PRO A 169 37.04 -6.53 -3.79
N GLY A 170 37.50 -5.31 -3.49
CA GLY A 170 38.49 -4.58 -4.28
C GLY A 170 37.99 -3.93 -5.58
N VAL A 171 36.69 -3.96 -5.88
CA VAL A 171 36.10 -3.19 -7.00
C VAL A 171 36.00 -1.71 -6.62
N ARG A 172 36.41 -0.81 -7.52
CA ARG A 172 36.29 0.64 -7.29
C ARG A 172 35.03 1.17 -7.97
N LYS A 173 34.51 2.31 -7.47
CA LYS A 173 33.31 2.95 -8.05
C LYS A 173 33.46 3.28 -9.54
N GLU A 174 34.67 3.58 -10.00
CA GLU A 174 34.97 3.88 -11.41
C GLU A 174 34.88 2.67 -12.34
N ASP A 175 34.95 1.45 -11.79
CA ASP A 175 34.83 0.21 -12.56
C ASP A 175 33.37 -0.17 -12.85
N LEU A 176 32.42 0.51 -12.19
CA LEU A 176 31.00 0.19 -12.24
C LEU A 176 30.35 0.68 -13.54
N ARG A 177 29.62 -0.24 -14.19
CA ARG A 177 28.80 0.06 -15.38
C ARG A 177 27.32 -0.12 -15.10
N ARG A 178 26.95 -0.90 -14.09
CA ARG A 178 25.56 -1.21 -13.74
C ARG A 178 25.34 -1.19 -12.24
N VAL A 179 24.16 -0.77 -11.82
CA VAL A 179 23.69 -0.88 -10.44
C VAL A 179 22.38 -1.64 -10.41
N GLN A 180 22.36 -2.75 -9.65
CA GLN A 180 21.21 -3.63 -9.50
C GLN A 180 20.54 -3.45 -8.14
N SER A 181 19.20 -3.34 -8.12
CA SER A 181 18.41 -3.40 -6.90
C SER A 181 16.91 -3.52 -7.20
N HIS A 182 16.10 -3.60 -6.15
CA HIS A 182 14.65 -3.49 -6.26
C HIS A 182 14.24 -2.12 -6.83
N PRO A 183 13.23 -2.01 -7.72
CA PRO A 183 12.77 -0.73 -8.29
C PRO A 183 12.57 0.38 -7.25
N GLN A 184 12.01 0.03 -6.09
CA GLN A 184 11.78 0.99 -5.00
C GLN A 184 13.07 1.46 -4.32
N ALA A 185 14.10 0.61 -4.24
CA ALA A 185 15.39 1.01 -3.68
C ALA A 185 16.16 1.89 -4.68
N LEU A 186 16.08 1.59 -5.97
CA LEU A 186 16.64 2.43 -7.03
C LEU A 186 16.01 3.83 -7.03
N SER A 187 14.67 3.91 -6.94
CA SER A 187 13.97 5.20 -6.91
C SER A 187 14.17 5.99 -5.63
N GLN A 188 14.50 5.32 -4.52
CA GLN A 188 14.88 5.98 -3.26
C GLN A 188 16.32 6.49 -3.25
N CYS A 189 17.13 6.17 -4.24
CA CYS A 189 18.53 6.62 -4.36
C CYS A 189 18.73 7.38 -5.69
N ASP A 190 17.67 8.01 -6.21
CA ASP A 190 17.68 8.57 -7.56
C ASP A 190 18.66 9.74 -7.68
N ALA A 191 18.75 10.60 -6.65
CA ALA A 191 19.68 11.72 -6.66
C ALA A 191 21.13 11.24 -6.65
N TYR A 192 21.44 10.24 -5.83
CA TYR A 192 22.76 9.64 -5.76
C TYR A 192 23.14 8.95 -7.08
N LEU A 193 22.24 8.13 -7.64
CA LEU A 193 22.47 7.42 -8.89
C LEU A 193 22.59 8.36 -10.10
N SER A 194 21.84 9.46 -10.11
CA SER A 194 21.92 10.49 -11.16
C SER A 194 23.27 11.23 -11.15
N ALA A 195 23.91 11.33 -9.99
CA ALA A 195 25.25 11.92 -9.87
C ALA A 195 26.36 10.97 -10.36
N MET A 196 26.08 9.67 -10.52
CA MET A 196 27.03 8.70 -11.07
C MET A 196 27.01 8.71 -12.60
N SER A 197 28.12 9.09 -13.23
CA SER A 197 28.25 9.07 -14.70
C SER A 197 28.51 7.65 -15.22
N GLY A 198 27.76 7.22 -16.24
CA GLY A 198 28.06 5.99 -17.00
C GLY A 198 27.51 4.70 -16.41
N VAL A 199 26.62 4.77 -15.41
CA VAL A 199 26.02 3.60 -14.76
C VAL A 199 24.58 3.40 -15.24
N VAL A 200 24.24 2.17 -15.65
CA VAL A 200 22.88 1.76 -15.99
C VAL A 200 22.19 1.18 -14.76
N ARG A 201 20.95 1.60 -14.52
CA ARG A 201 20.12 1.09 -13.42
C ARG A 201 19.38 -0.16 -13.88
N GLU A 202 19.55 -1.24 -13.17
CA GLU A 202 18.96 -2.54 -13.51
C GLU A 202 18.03 -2.99 -12.38
N ALA A 203 16.73 -3.04 -12.68
CA ALA A 203 15.72 -3.44 -11.72
C ALA A 203 15.68 -4.96 -11.59
N VAL A 204 15.81 -5.45 -10.36
CA VAL A 204 15.65 -6.86 -9.99
C VAL A 204 14.58 -7.02 -8.90
N SER A 205 14.18 -8.24 -8.58
CA SER A 205 13.05 -8.51 -7.67
C SER A 205 13.36 -8.30 -6.19
N ASP A 206 14.62 -8.35 -5.76
CA ASP A 206 14.99 -8.28 -4.35
C ASP A 206 16.34 -7.55 -4.17
N THR A 207 16.43 -6.67 -3.16
CA THR A 207 17.65 -5.90 -2.87
C THR A 207 18.82 -6.79 -2.41
N ALA A 208 18.57 -7.74 -1.50
CA ALA A 208 19.61 -8.64 -1.00
C ALA A 208 19.88 -9.77 -2.01
N GLY A 209 18.86 -10.20 -2.76
CA GLY A 209 19.01 -11.07 -3.92
C GLY A 209 19.93 -10.48 -5.00
N ALA A 210 19.92 -9.16 -5.19
CA ALA A 210 20.88 -8.47 -6.07
C ALA A 210 22.33 -8.68 -5.61
N ALA A 211 22.60 -8.44 -4.32
CA ALA A 211 23.93 -8.64 -3.75
C ALA A 211 24.38 -10.11 -3.84
N GLN A 212 23.46 -11.05 -3.56
CA GLN A 212 23.69 -12.48 -3.70
C GLN A 212 24.07 -12.86 -5.14
N ALA A 213 23.32 -12.38 -6.13
CA ALA A 213 23.54 -12.70 -7.54
C ALA A 213 24.89 -12.16 -8.03
N ILE A 214 25.27 -10.95 -7.62
CA ILE A 214 26.59 -10.37 -7.94
C ILE A 214 27.71 -11.21 -7.34
N ALA A 215 27.58 -11.61 -6.07
CA ALA A 215 28.54 -12.46 -5.38
C ALA A 215 28.70 -13.84 -6.03
N GLN A 216 27.59 -14.51 -6.37
CA GLN A 216 27.61 -15.84 -6.96
C GLN A 216 28.18 -15.88 -8.39
N ASN A 217 27.87 -14.86 -9.19
CA ASN A 217 28.27 -14.80 -10.59
C ASN A 217 29.60 -14.04 -10.81
N ASN A 218 30.21 -13.52 -9.73
CA ASN A 218 31.49 -12.80 -9.76
C ASN A 218 31.50 -11.59 -10.72
N HIS A 219 30.39 -10.83 -10.75
CA HIS A 219 30.26 -9.64 -11.59
C HIS A 219 31.05 -8.45 -11.02
N ARG A 220 32.20 -8.14 -11.63
CA ARG A 220 33.07 -7.03 -11.17
C ARG A 220 32.70 -5.65 -11.73
N ASP A 221 31.82 -5.59 -12.73
CA ASP A 221 31.31 -4.36 -13.36
C ASP A 221 29.96 -3.90 -12.78
N VAL A 222 29.46 -4.58 -11.75
CA VAL A 222 28.11 -4.38 -11.20
C VAL A 222 28.19 -4.11 -9.69
N ALA A 223 27.42 -3.14 -9.23
CA ALA A 223 27.17 -2.91 -7.81
C ALA A 223 25.71 -3.24 -7.45
N ALA A 224 25.47 -3.63 -6.21
CA ALA A 224 24.14 -3.74 -5.63
C ALA A 224 23.83 -2.54 -4.75
N ILE A 225 22.55 -2.15 -4.70
CA ILE A 225 22.02 -1.37 -3.58
C ILE A 225 21.26 -2.32 -2.67
N ALA A 226 21.75 -2.49 -1.45
CA ALA A 226 21.14 -3.38 -0.46
C ALA A 226 21.42 -2.92 0.98
N SER A 227 20.96 -3.70 1.96
CA SER A 227 21.24 -3.46 3.38
C SER A 227 22.71 -3.77 3.71
N GLU A 228 23.25 -3.13 4.75
CA GLU A 228 24.58 -3.47 5.28
C GLU A 228 24.70 -4.97 5.62
N ARG A 229 23.63 -5.58 6.12
CA ARG A 229 23.59 -7.01 6.45
C ARG A 229 23.85 -7.89 5.22
N ALA A 230 23.33 -7.50 4.06
CA ALA A 230 23.59 -8.23 2.82
C ALA A 230 25.09 -8.18 2.45
N ALA A 231 25.76 -7.06 2.70
CA ALA A 231 27.20 -6.95 2.44
C ALA A 231 28.02 -7.89 3.33
N GLU A 232 27.71 -7.95 4.63
CA GLU A 232 28.35 -8.89 5.56
C GLU A 232 28.12 -10.35 5.13
N LEU A 233 26.87 -10.69 4.78
CA LEU A 233 26.47 -12.05 4.49
C LEU A 233 27.11 -12.59 3.20
N TYR A 234 27.22 -11.72 2.19
CA TYR A 234 27.72 -12.09 0.86
C TYR A 234 29.19 -11.70 0.64
N GLY A 235 29.88 -11.18 1.65
CA GLY A 235 31.29 -10.80 1.58
C GLY A 235 31.57 -9.66 0.59
N MET A 236 30.68 -8.67 0.54
CA MET A 236 30.76 -7.52 -0.37
C MET A 236 31.43 -6.33 0.31
N ASP A 237 32.19 -5.54 -0.45
CA ASP A 237 32.74 -4.26 0.01
C ASP A 237 31.66 -3.17 -0.12
N ILE A 238 31.42 -2.44 0.97
CA ILE A 238 30.54 -1.27 0.96
C ILE A 238 31.32 -0.07 0.43
N LEU A 239 30.90 0.42 -0.73
CA LEU A 239 31.52 1.56 -1.42
C LEU A 239 31.01 2.90 -0.90
N ASP A 240 29.73 2.98 -0.54
CA ASP A 240 29.09 4.12 0.12
C ASP A 240 27.93 3.67 0.99
N ARG A 241 27.68 4.43 2.06
CA ARG A 241 26.62 4.19 3.05
C ARG A 241 25.60 5.31 3.02
N ASN A 242 24.35 5.00 3.37
CA ASN A 242 23.26 5.96 3.49
C ASN A 242 23.01 6.77 2.20
N ILE A 243 22.99 6.07 1.06
CA ILE A 243 22.85 6.70 -0.27
C ILE A 243 21.41 7.09 -0.63
N GLN A 244 20.44 6.77 0.24
CA GLN A 244 19.04 7.11 0.03
C GLN A 244 18.79 8.62 0.10
N ASP A 245 17.84 9.09 -0.71
CA ASP A 245 17.48 10.50 -0.83
C ASP A 245 16.82 11.03 0.46
N ALA A 246 16.04 10.18 1.15
CA ALA A 246 15.38 10.52 2.42
C ALA A 246 16.16 9.94 3.61
N ARG A 247 16.61 10.80 4.53
CA ARG A 247 17.37 10.39 5.72
C ARG A 247 16.54 9.53 6.69
N ASP A 248 15.27 9.87 6.82
CA ASP A 248 14.37 9.24 7.80
C ASP A 248 13.44 8.20 7.13
N ASN A 249 14.05 7.13 6.63
CA ASN A 249 13.35 6.02 5.99
C ASN A 249 13.15 4.87 6.98
N ILE A 250 11.92 4.69 7.46
CA ILE A 250 11.57 3.70 8.48
C ILE A 250 10.49 2.79 7.93
N THR A 251 10.67 1.48 8.11
CA THR A 251 9.62 0.49 7.83
C THR A 251 9.09 -0.08 9.13
N ARG A 252 7.77 -0.04 9.30
CA ARG A 252 7.02 -0.72 10.35
C ARG A 252 6.68 -2.13 9.87
N PHE A 253 7.05 -3.11 10.67
CA PHE A 253 6.73 -4.52 10.50
C PHE A 253 5.76 -4.96 11.58
N ILE A 254 4.92 -5.95 11.25
CA ILE A 254 4.06 -6.66 12.18
C ILE A 254 4.58 -8.07 12.41
N VAL A 255 4.38 -8.58 13.61
CA VAL A 255 4.63 -9.97 13.99
C VAL A 255 3.30 -10.72 13.98
N LEU A 256 3.24 -11.82 13.25
CA LEU A 256 2.07 -12.67 13.11
C LEU A 256 2.23 -13.99 13.85
N SER A 257 1.13 -14.46 14.40
CA SER A 257 1.00 -15.79 15.00
C SER A 257 -0.35 -16.42 14.63
N ARG A 258 -0.42 -17.75 14.78
CA ARG A 258 -1.67 -18.52 14.70
C ARG A 258 -2.59 -18.19 15.87
N ASP A 259 -2.02 -17.99 17.05
CA ASP A 259 -2.74 -17.68 18.28
C ASP A 259 -2.66 -16.19 18.60
N PRO A 260 -3.76 -15.57 19.05
CA PRO A 260 -3.75 -14.17 19.44
C PRO A 260 -2.90 -13.95 20.70
N LEU A 261 -2.27 -12.78 20.78
CA LEU A 261 -1.66 -12.33 22.01
C LEU A 261 -2.76 -11.87 22.97
N ILE A 262 -2.80 -12.48 24.15
CA ILE A 262 -3.68 -12.05 25.24
C ILE A 262 -2.83 -11.20 26.19
N ALA A 263 -3.20 -9.93 26.34
CA ALA A 263 -2.51 -9.00 27.23
C ALA A 263 -2.63 -9.48 28.69
N LEU A 264 -1.53 -9.45 29.43
CA LEU A 264 -1.56 -9.71 30.87
C LEU A 264 -2.14 -8.47 31.58
N PRO A 265 -2.99 -8.64 32.61
CA PRO A 265 -3.64 -7.51 33.30
C PRO A 265 -2.68 -6.45 33.86
N ASP A 266 -1.46 -6.85 34.22
CA ASP A 266 -0.44 -6.00 34.84
C ASP A 266 0.72 -5.63 33.89
N ASP A 267 0.55 -5.81 32.57
CA ASP A 267 1.58 -5.42 31.61
C ASP A 267 1.67 -3.89 31.51
N PRO A 268 2.81 -3.25 31.88
CA PRO A 268 2.95 -1.80 31.88
C PRO A 268 3.07 -1.21 30.47
N ARG A 269 3.20 -2.04 29.43
CA ARG A 269 3.35 -1.58 28.06
C ARG A 269 2.03 -1.01 27.53
N THR A 270 2.13 0.02 26.71
CA THR A 270 0.96 0.54 26.02
C THR A 270 0.60 -0.37 24.86
N TYR A 271 -0.67 -0.77 24.78
CA TYR A 271 -1.19 -1.64 23.74
C TYR A 271 -1.80 -0.85 22.58
N LYS A 272 -1.78 -1.49 21.41
CA LYS A 272 -2.48 -1.08 20.20
C LYS A 272 -3.38 -2.21 19.75
N THR A 273 -4.58 -1.87 19.29
CA THR A 273 -5.50 -2.81 18.66
C THR A 273 -5.68 -2.43 17.20
N SER A 274 -5.37 -3.36 16.29
CA SER A 274 -5.60 -3.18 14.85
C SER A 274 -6.92 -3.82 14.48
N ILE A 275 -7.77 -3.09 13.76
CA ILE A 275 -9.07 -3.56 13.29
C ILE A 275 -9.25 -3.28 11.80
N VAL A 276 -10.18 -4.03 11.22
CA VAL A 276 -10.68 -3.79 9.87
C VAL A 276 -12.20 -3.87 9.91
N PHE A 277 -12.87 -2.90 9.27
CA PHE A 277 -14.33 -2.90 9.17
C PHE A 277 -14.79 -2.39 7.80
N SER A 278 -16.04 -2.68 7.46
CA SER A 278 -16.72 -2.08 6.31
C SER A 278 -17.78 -1.10 6.78
N LEU A 279 -18.11 -0.14 5.94
CA LEU A 279 -19.30 0.69 6.12
C LEU A 279 -20.46 0.11 5.31
N PRO A 280 -21.72 0.41 5.65
CA PRO A 280 -22.85 0.09 4.80
C PRO A 280 -22.68 0.71 3.42
N SER A 281 -22.64 -0.12 2.37
CA SER A 281 -22.69 0.34 0.98
C SER A 281 -24.12 0.72 0.60
N SER A 282 -24.29 1.80 -0.14
CA SER A 282 -25.52 2.06 -0.89
C SER A 282 -25.41 1.38 -2.27
N GLY A 283 -26.52 1.18 -2.98
CA GLY A 283 -26.53 0.51 -4.29
C GLY A 283 -25.68 1.20 -5.36
N PRO A 284 -25.52 0.59 -6.56
CA PRO A 284 -24.80 1.24 -7.67
C PRO A 284 -25.41 2.62 -7.98
N GLY A 285 -24.59 3.67 -7.92
CA GLY A 285 -25.01 5.06 -8.13
C GLY A 285 -25.61 5.76 -6.90
N GLU A 286 -25.79 5.07 -5.78
CA GLU A 286 -26.19 5.66 -4.51
C GLU A 286 -24.97 5.93 -3.64
N VAL A 287 -24.95 7.09 -2.97
CA VAL A 287 -23.89 7.42 -2.00
C VAL A 287 -24.25 6.75 -0.68
N PRO A 288 -23.29 6.11 0.05
CA PRO A 288 -23.48 5.73 1.45
C PRO A 288 -24.15 6.87 2.21
N GLY A 289 -25.22 6.60 2.99
CA GLY A 289 -25.94 7.68 3.68
C GLY A 289 -25.00 8.58 4.52
N PRO A 290 -25.33 9.86 4.73
CA PRO A 290 -24.34 10.79 5.21
C PRO A 290 -23.67 10.48 6.54
N GLY A 291 -22.37 10.76 6.58
CA GLY A 291 -21.55 10.67 7.78
C GLY A 291 -21.28 9.25 8.31
N GLN A 292 -21.41 8.17 7.51
CA GLN A 292 -21.16 6.81 8.04
C GLN A 292 -19.77 6.64 8.66
N LEU A 293 -18.73 7.13 8.01
CA LEU A 293 -17.38 7.05 8.56
C LEU A 293 -17.28 7.85 9.87
N PHE A 294 -17.91 9.01 9.96
CA PHE A 294 -17.95 9.80 11.18
C PHE A 294 -18.67 9.05 12.32
N LYS A 295 -19.82 8.42 12.03
CA LYS A 295 -20.54 7.57 13.00
C LYS A 295 -19.64 6.43 13.48
N ALA A 296 -18.94 5.75 12.56
CA ALA A 296 -17.97 4.72 12.91
C ALA A 296 -16.82 5.24 13.79
N MET A 297 -16.27 6.42 13.49
CA MET A 297 -15.21 7.02 14.30
C MET A 297 -15.69 7.56 15.65
N SER A 298 -16.97 7.94 15.76
CA SER A 298 -17.55 8.45 17.01
C SER A 298 -17.49 7.44 18.16
N VAL A 299 -17.50 6.14 17.86
CA VAL A 299 -17.44 5.09 18.88
C VAL A 299 -16.14 5.14 19.69
N PHE A 300 -15.05 5.59 19.07
CA PHE A 300 -13.74 5.76 19.69
C PHE A 300 -13.60 7.15 20.31
N ALA A 301 -13.95 8.18 19.56
CA ALA A 301 -13.73 9.56 20.00
C ALA A 301 -14.58 9.97 21.20
N LEU A 302 -15.82 9.51 21.30
CA LEU A 302 -16.69 9.76 22.47
C LEU A 302 -16.22 9.02 23.74
N ARG A 303 -15.15 8.24 23.62
CA ARG A 303 -14.53 7.44 24.67
C ARG A 303 -13.06 7.81 24.88
N ASP A 304 -12.60 8.92 24.29
CA ASP A 304 -11.21 9.39 24.32
C ASP A 304 -10.20 8.33 23.82
N VAL A 305 -10.65 7.41 22.96
CA VAL A 305 -9.79 6.41 22.33
C VAL A 305 -9.10 7.03 21.13
N ASP A 306 -7.77 6.96 21.14
CA ASP A 306 -6.93 7.58 20.14
C ASP A 306 -6.71 6.70 18.91
N LEU A 307 -6.59 7.32 17.73
CA LEU A 307 -6.36 6.66 16.45
C LEU A 307 -4.95 6.98 15.94
N THR A 308 -4.17 5.94 15.66
CA THR A 308 -2.79 6.08 15.14
C THR A 308 -2.69 5.88 13.64
N LYS A 309 -3.66 5.20 13.01
CA LYS A 309 -3.73 5.00 11.56
C LYS A 309 -5.17 4.83 11.10
N ILE A 310 -5.50 5.36 9.94
CA ILE A 310 -6.73 5.03 9.21
C ILE A 310 -6.48 5.01 7.71
N GLU A 311 -6.95 3.95 7.05
CA GLU A 311 -6.77 3.79 5.62
C GLU A 311 -7.98 3.11 4.99
N SER A 312 -8.53 3.76 3.95
CA SER A 312 -9.56 3.16 3.10
C SER A 312 -8.89 2.36 1.97
N ARG A 313 -9.22 1.07 1.88
CA ARG A 313 -8.71 0.17 0.85
C ARG A 313 -9.84 -0.41 0.01
N PRO A 314 -9.81 -0.32 -1.34
CA PRO A 314 -10.78 -0.98 -2.20
C PRO A 314 -10.85 -2.49 -1.91
N MET A 315 -12.05 -3.01 -1.71
CA MET A 315 -12.33 -4.41 -1.42
C MET A 315 -12.22 -5.22 -2.72
N ARG A 316 -11.30 -6.18 -2.76
CA ARG A 316 -11.18 -7.14 -3.87
C ARG A 316 -12.18 -8.30 -3.67
N ARG A 317 -12.84 -8.82 -4.72
CA ARG A 317 -13.74 -10.01 -4.57
C ARG A 317 -13.04 -11.23 -3.97
N GLY A 318 -11.75 -11.45 -4.27
CA GLY A 318 -10.98 -12.56 -3.69
C GLY A 318 -10.81 -12.44 -2.16
N VAL A 319 -10.77 -11.22 -1.62
CA VAL A 319 -10.80 -10.95 -0.18
C VAL A 319 -12.21 -11.09 0.36
N ALA A 320 -13.22 -10.75 -0.44
CA ALA A 320 -14.62 -10.77 -0.07
C ALA A 320 -15.13 -12.20 0.28
N ALA A 321 -14.55 -13.25 -0.32
CA ALA A 321 -14.82 -14.65 0.07
C ALA A 321 -14.48 -14.95 1.54
N ALA A 322 -13.46 -14.30 2.10
CA ALA A 322 -13.06 -14.44 3.51
C ALA A 322 -13.87 -13.54 4.46
N VAL A 323 -14.48 -12.47 3.94
CA VAL A 323 -15.28 -11.47 4.68
C VAL A 323 -16.74 -11.95 4.86
N GLY A 324 -17.23 -12.84 3.99
CA GLY A 324 -18.51 -13.53 4.09
C GLY A 324 -19.41 -13.29 2.86
N PRO A 325 -20.27 -14.25 2.48
CA PRO A 325 -21.05 -14.20 1.23
C PRO A 325 -22.03 -13.01 1.16
N ASP A 326 -22.53 -12.55 2.31
CA ASP A 326 -23.51 -11.46 2.38
C ASP A 326 -22.92 -10.10 1.99
N LEU A 327 -21.63 -9.86 2.28
CA LEU A 327 -20.94 -8.63 1.87
C LEU A 327 -20.62 -8.62 0.37
N ILE A 328 -20.41 -9.78 -0.23
CA ILE A 328 -20.20 -9.92 -1.68
C ILE A 328 -21.48 -9.58 -2.45
N ALA A 329 -22.64 -10.04 -1.96
CA ALA A 329 -23.92 -9.74 -2.58
C ALA A 329 -24.30 -8.25 -2.50
N ALA A 330 -23.81 -7.56 -1.47
CA ALA A 330 -23.98 -6.12 -1.25
C ALA A 330 -22.97 -5.26 -2.02
N SER A 331 -21.78 -5.79 -2.32
CA SER A 331 -20.72 -5.10 -3.06
C SER A 331 -21.04 -5.04 -4.55
N LYS A 332 -21.62 -3.91 -4.98
CA LYS A 332 -22.02 -3.66 -6.38
C LYS A 332 -21.31 -2.45 -7.00
N GLY A 333 -20.47 -1.74 -6.23
CA GLY A 333 -19.71 -0.58 -6.70
C GLY A 333 -18.30 -0.94 -7.18
N ARG A 334 -17.69 -0.08 -8.01
CA ARG A 334 -16.28 -0.24 -8.46
C ARG A 334 -15.25 -0.06 -7.32
N PHE A 335 -15.66 0.61 -6.24
CA PHE A 335 -14.84 0.93 -5.06
C PHE A 335 -15.69 0.82 -3.78
N ASP A 336 -15.97 -0.40 -3.33
CA ASP A 336 -16.36 -0.63 -1.93
C ASP A 336 -15.11 -0.65 -1.07
N TYR A 337 -15.10 0.00 0.10
CA TYR A 337 -13.88 0.15 0.92
C TYR A 337 -13.93 -0.67 2.21
N LEU A 338 -12.81 -1.31 2.53
CA LEU A 338 -12.45 -1.73 3.88
C LEU A 338 -11.65 -0.63 4.55
N PHE A 339 -11.94 -0.36 5.82
CA PHE A 339 -11.22 0.61 6.63
C PHE A 339 -10.32 -0.12 7.61
N TYR A 340 -9.00 0.04 7.45
CA TYR A 340 -8.00 -0.45 8.38
C TYR A 340 -7.68 0.64 9.38
N VAL A 341 -7.76 0.32 10.67
CA VAL A 341 -7.62 1.30 11.75
C VAL A 341 -6.79 0.73 12.88
N ASP A 342 -5.85 1.54 13.37
CA ASP A 342 -5.09 1.25 14.59
C ASP A 342 -5.55 2.17 15.71
N ILE A 343 -6.10 1.60 16.78
CA ILE A 343 -6.49 2.32 18.01
C ILE A 343 -5.47 2.11 19.12
N VAL A 344 -5.23 3.13 19.94
CA VAL A 344 -4.44 3.00 21.18
C VAL A 344 -5.34 2.42 22.27
N GLY A 345 -4.96 1.28 22.82
CA GLY A 345 -5.72 0.56 23.84
C GLY A 345 -5.71 -0.95 23.61
N GLY A 346 -5.77 -1.69 24.71
CA GLY A 346 -5.81 -3.16 24.71
C GLY A 346 -7.23 -3.71 24.82
N LEU A 347 -7.45 -4.95 24.38
CA LEU A 347 -8.75 -5.63 24.50
C LEU A 347 -9.19 -5.90 25.94
N GLY A 348 -8.27 -5.84 26.92
CA GLY A 348 -8.60 -5.91 28.34
C GLY A 348 -9.29 -4.64 28.86
N ASP A 349 -9.17 -3.50 28.16
CA ASP A 349 -9.80 -2.25 28.56
C ASP A 349 -11.30 -2.25 28.22
N GLN A 350 -12.14 -2.02 29.24
CA GLN A 350 -13.59 -1.95 29.11
C GLN A 350 -14.03 -0.85 28.13
N ILE A 351 -13.28 0.26 28.04
CA ILE A 351 -13.53 1.37 27.12
C ILE A 351 -13.41 0.87 25.67
N ILE A 352 -12.34 0.15 25.37
CA ILE A 352 -12.07 -0.43 24.04
C ILE A 352 -13.12 -1.48 23.68
N GLN A 353 -13.45 -2.38 24.61
CA GLN A 353 -14.49 -3.39 24.37
C GLN A 353 -15.85 -2.76 24.05
N ASN A 354 -16.22 -1.70 24.78
CA ASN A 354 -17.48 -0.98 24.54
C ASN A 354 -17.48 -0.26 23.19
N ALA A 355 -16.34 0.32 22.79
CA ALA A 355 -16.18 0.94 21.48
C ALA A 355 -16.36 -0.08 20.34
N LEU A 356 -15.72 -1.25 20.46
CA LEU A 356 -15.80 -2.32 19.46
C LEU A 356 -17.20 -2.94 19.38
N ARG A 357 -17.87 -3.14 20.51
CA ARG A 357 -19.26 -3.64 20.53
C ARG A 357 -20.22 -2.67 19.83
N HIS A 358 -20.06 -1.36 20.07
CA HIS A 358 -20.86 -0.36 19.40
C HIS A 358 -20.54 -0.27 17.90
N LEU A 359 -19.25 -0.38 17.51
CA LEU A 359 -18.86 -0.44 16.11
C LEU A 359 -19.48 -1.64 15.39
N GLN A 360 -19.57 -2.79 16.08
CA GLN A 360 -20.17 -4.01 15.54
C GLN A 360 -21.66 -3.86 15.20
N GLU A 361 -22.38 -2.96 15.89
CA GLU A 361 -23.80 -2.70 15.61
C GLU A 361 -24.03 -1.86 14.35
N ILE A 362 -23.04 -1.03 13.97
CA ILE A 362 -23.13 -0.09 12.84
C ILE A 362 -22.38 -0.57 11.59
N ALA A 363 -21.34 -1.40 11.76
CA ALA A 363 -20.51 -1.90 10.68
C ALA A 363 -20.99 -3.29 10.21
N PRO A 364 -21.32 -3.48 8.92
CA PRO A 364 -21.70 -4.79 8.38
C PRO A 364 -20.62 -5.86 8.55
N PHE A 365 -19.36 -5.44 8.66
CA PHE A 365 -18.24 -6.30 8.96
C PHE A 365 -17.28 -5.59 9.91
N LEU A 366 -16.80 -6.33 10.91
CA LEU A 366 -15.76 -5.91 11.83
C LEU A 366 -14.91 -7.12 12.22
N ARG A 367 -13.59 -7.02 12.01
CA ARG A 367 -12.61 -8.00 12.48
C ARG A 367 -11.50 -7.29 13.26
N VAL A 368 -11.20 -7.81 14.45
CA VAL A 368 -9.95 -7.47 15.15
C VAL A 368 -8.82 -8.30 14.56
N LEU A 369 -7.79 -7.61 14.05
CA LEU A 369 -6.60 -8.21 13.46
C LEU A 369 -5.57 -8.60 14.52
N GLY A 370 -5.52 -7.88 15.64
CA GLY A 370 -4.67 -8.21 16.78
C GLY A 370 -4.67 -7.13 17.84
N CYS A 371 -4.22 -7.49 19.04
CA CYS A 371 -4.02 -6.61 20.18
C CYS A 371 -2.62 -6.88 20.73
N TYR A 372 -1.73 -5.91 20.65
CA TYR A 372 -0.30 -6.13 20.84
C TYR A 372 0.40 -4.91 21.46
N PRO A 373 1.52 -5.11 22.17
CA PRO A 373 2.29 -4.02 22.73
C PRO A 373 2.87 -3.15 21.60
N MET A 374 2.82 -1.84 21.77
CA MET A 374 3.46 -0.91 20.84
C MET A 374 4.98 -1.01 20.93
N ASP A 375 5.65 -0.91 19.79
CA ASP A 375 7.11 -0.77 19.76
C ASP A 375 7.47 0.67 20.15
N LEU A 376 7.88 0.84 21.42
CA LEU A 376 8.40 2.10 21.95
C LEU A 376 9.94 2.14 21.95
N ASN A 377 10.63 1.04 21.64
CA ASN A 377 12.08 0.91 21.81
C ASN A 377 12.86 1.23 20.52
N ALA A 378 13.44 2.43 20.48
CA ALA A 378 14.57 2.76 19.62
C ALA A 378 15.49 3.73 20.38
N GLY A 379 16.38 3.17 21.20
CA GLY A 379 17.27 3.94 22.05
C GLY A 379 18.31 3.12 22.80
N ASP A 380 18.80 2.01 22.23
CA ASP A 380 20.08 1.44 22.66
C ASP A 380 21.13 1.81 21.60
N VAL A 381 21.68 3.00 21.75
CA VAL A 381 22.97 3.36 21.17
C VAL A 381 23.96 3.33 22.31
N SER A 382 24.59 2.18 22.54
CA SER A 382 25.73 2.03 23.47
C SER A 382 27.02 2.62 22.89
N ALA A 383 26.94 3.76 22.20
CA ALA A 383 28.10 4.54 21.82
C ALA A 383 28.13 5.80 22.68
N ALA A 384 29.08 5.84 23.61
CA ALA A 384 29.37 7.03 24.41
C ALA A 384 29.49 8.26 23.50
N PRO A 385 28.88 9.41 23.85
CA PRO A 385 29.00 10.60 23.04
C PRO A 385 30.44 11.10 23.09
N ALA A 386 31.08 11.20 21.93
CA ALA A 386 32.31 11.96 21.79
C ALA A 386 31.98 13.45 21.93
N ASP A 387 32.59 14.10 22.90
CA ASP A 387 32.49 15.53 23.18
C ASP A 387 32.80 16.35 21.91
N LEU A 388 31.80 17.05 21.40
CA LEU A 388 31.99 18.20 20.51
C LEU A 388 31.59 19.46 21.27
N PRO A 389 32.39 20.54 21.23
CA PRO A 389 32.16 21.71 22.05
C PRO A 389 30.89 22.46 21.61
N VAL A 390 30.02 22.73 22.57
CA VAL A 390 28.81 23.54 22.43
C VAL A 390 29.21 25.01 22.43
N ASP A 391 28.87 25.74 21.37
CA ASP A 391 29.07 27.19 21.28
C ASP A 391 27.83 27.91 21.83
N ASP A 392 27.99 28.55 22.98
CA ASP A 392 26.93 28.93 23.93
C ASP A 392 26.28 30.30 23.60
N ARG A 393 26.00 30.57 22.32
CA ARG A 393 25.58 31.91 21.84
C ARG A 393 24.25 31.97 21.06
N MET A 394 23.32 31.04 21.28
CA MET A 394 21.97 31.14 20.70
C MET A 394 20.82 30.80 21.66
N LEU A 395 20.93 31.19 22.93
CA LEU A 395 19.81 31.14 23.89
C LEU A 395 19.40 32.54 24.34
N SER A 396 18.80 33.31 23.42
CA SER A 396 17.89 34.40 23.78
C SER A 396 16.95 34.70 22.61
N GLY A 397 15.72 34.17 22.67
CA GLY A 397 14.71 34.40 21.63
C GLY A 397 13.45 33.59 21.88
N THR A 398 12.61 34.07 22.77
CA THR A 398 11.29 33.52 23.11
C THR A 398 10.32 33.52 21.92
N GLY A 399 9.61 32.41 21.69
CA GLY A 399 8.34 32.37 20.96
C GLY A 399 8.32 31.51 19.68
N LEU A 400 8.31 30.19 19.81
CA LEU A 400 8.06 29.25 18.69
C LEU A 400 6.56 28.95 18.57
N GLY A 401 5.84 29.81 17.85
CA GLY A 401 4.69 29.37 17.06
C GLY A 401 5.18 29.15 15.64
N MET A 402 5.32 27.90 15.22
CA MET A 402 5.69 27.58 13.83
C MET A 402 4.62 28.14 12.88
N ARG A 403 5.02 29.01 11.94
CA ARG A 403 4.12 29.59 10.95
C ARG A 403 3.97 28.65 9.76
N SER A 404 2.81 28.72 9.10
CA SER A 404 2.42 27.96 7.91
C SER A 404 3.44 27.97 6.75
N ASP A 405 4.36 28.92 6.72
CA ASP A 405 5.40 29.04 5.69
C ASP A 405 6.60 28.10 5.92
N ASP A 406 6.85 27.62 7.15
CA ASP A 406 8.02 26.77 7.46
C ASP A 406 7.83 25.32 6.97
N LEU A 407 6.59 24.82 6.93
CA LEU A 407 6.23 23.54 6.29
C LEU A 407 6.44 23.58 4.76
N LEU A 408 6.31 24.76 4.15
CA LEU A 408 6.50 24.98 2.71
C LEU A 408 7.98 25.17 2.35
N MET A 409 8.78 25.77 3.22
CA MET A 409 10.21 26.02 2.98
C MET A 409 11.09 24.76 3.09
N ALA A 410 10.66 23.72 3.80
CA ALA A 410 11.32 22.41 3.77
C ALA A 410 11.14 21.65 2.43
N VAL A 411 10.32 22.18 1.51
CA VAL A 411 9.96 21.54 0.24
C VAL A 411 10.33 22.42 -0.97
N SER A 412 10.69 23.69 -0.77
CA SER A 412 11.16 24.60 -1.81
C SER A 412 12.68 24.50 -1.99
N GLY A 413 13.13 23.60 -2.85
CA GLY A 413 14.55 23.45 -3.13
C GLY A 413 14.85 22.49 -4.28
N ALA A 414 14.52 22.89 -5.50
CA ALA A 414 15.33 22.67 -6.70
C ALA A 414 14.50 23.07 -7.93
N SER A 415 14.89 24.17 -8.58
CA SER A 415 14.69 24.32 -10.02
C SER A 415 15.61 23.28 -10.69
N ALA A 416 15.22 22.01 -10.64
CA ALA A 416 15.90 20.96 -11.35
C ALA A 416 15.65 21.22 -12.84
N ARG A 417 16.73 21.42 -13.61
CA ARG A 417 16.63 21.42 -15.07
C ARG A 417 16.03 20.08 -15.48
N ILE A 418 14.86 20.09 -16.09
CA ILE A 418 14.28 18.90 -16.71
C ILE A 418 15.34 18.40 -17.70
N PRO A 419 15.80 17.13 -17.63
CA PRO A 419 16.63 16.55 -18.67
C PRO A 419 15.86 16.67 -19.98
N MET A 420 16.25 17.64 -20.81
CA MET A 420 15.54 18.00 -22.02
C MET A 420 15.65 16.87 -23.04
N GLN A 421 14.67 15.97 -23.07
CA GLN A 421 14.47 15.10 -24.22
C GLN A 421 13.72 15.90 -25.30
N GLY A 422 14.28 15.96 -26.51
CA GLY A 422 13.84 16.80 -27.64
C GLY A 422 12.42 16.58 -28.19
N ASN A 423 11.53 15.93 -27.43
CA ASN A 423 10.18 15.57 -27.85
C ASN A 423 9.14 16.67 -27.51
N ILE A 424 9.35 17.48 -26.47
CA ILE A 424 8.35 18.48 -26.00
C ILE A 424 8.02 19.51 -27.09
N GLY A 425 9.04 20.11 -27.71
CA GLY A 425 8.84 21.11 -28.76
C GLY A 425 8.11 20.55 -29.97
N TRP A 426 8.37 19.28 -30.33
CA TRP A 426 7.65 18.59 -31.40
C TRP A 426 6.17 18.36 -31.02
N VAL A 427 5.90 17.87 -29.81
CA VAL A 427 4.55 17.66 -29.29
C VAL A 427 3.75 18.97 -29.27
N GLN A 428 4.34 20.06 -28.76
CA GLN A 428 3.70 21.38 -28.74
C GLN A 428 3.43 21.92 -30.15
N SER A 429 4.38 21.79 -31.08
CA SER A 429 4.18 22.19 -32.47
C SER A 429 3.04 21.40 -33.13
N LYS A 430 3.00 20.09 -32.91
CA LYS A 430 1.94 19.22 -33.44
C LYS A 430 0.58 19.53 -32.83
N ALA A 431 0.56 19.84 -31.54
CA ALA A 431 -0.65 20.28 -30.84
C ALA A 431 -1.17 21.61 -31.42
N ALA A 432 -0.29 22.59 -31.60
CA ALA A 432 -0.63 23.89 -32.20
C ALA A 432 -1.19 23.75 -33.62
N GLN A 433 -0.59 22.89 -34.46
CA GLN A 433 -1.08 22.63 -35.82
C GLN A 433 -2.49 22.02 -35.85
N ARG A 434 -2.88 21.27 -34.82
CA ARG A 434 -4.18 20.58 -34.73
C ARG A 434 -5.18 21.32 -33.83
N GLY A 435 -4.79 22.45 -33.24
CA GLY A 435 -5.57 23.11 -32.18
C GLY A 435 -5.86 22.19 -30.99
N ALA A 436 -4.96 21.26 -30.70
CA ALA A 436 -5.10 20.26 -29.64
C ALA A 436 -4.45 20.74 -28.34
N ARG A 437 -4.95 20.25 -27.20
CA ARG A 437 -4.33 20.49 -25.88
C ARG A 437 -3.18 19.53 -25.63
N VAL A 438 -2.06 20.02 -25.10
CA VAL A 438 -0.95 19.17 -24.67
C VAL A 438 -1.28 18.57 -23.31
N VAL A 439 -1.35 17.24 -23.21
CA VAL A 439 -1.70 16.55 -21.96
C VAL A 439 -0.55 15.65 -21.54
N ALA A 440 0.10 16.01 -20.44
CA ALA A 440 1.16 15.21 -19.85
C ALA A 440 0.59 13.96 -19.17
N PHE A 441 1.27 12.82 -19.28
CA PHE A 441 0.90 11.60 -18.58
C PHE A 441 2.15 10.81 -18.22
N GLN A 442 2.09 10.02 -17.14
CA GLN A 442 3.21 9.14 -16.79
C GLN A 442 3.17 7.84 -17.62
N GLY A 443 4.30 7.48 -18.21
CA GLY A 443 4.51 6.29 -19.04
C GLY A 443 4.87 6.61 -20.49
N SER A 444 5.01 5.57 -21.32
CA SER A 444 5.26 5.70 -22.76
C SER A 444 3.95 5.76 -23.56
N TYR A 445 4.05 6.14 -24.85
CA TYR A 445 2.93 5.95 -25.77
C TYR A 445 2.50 4.48 -25.80
N GLY A 446 1.20 4.20 -25.76
CA GLY A 446 0.64 2.86 -25.55
C GLY A 446 0.29 2.55 -24.09
N ALA A 447 0.72 3.35 -23.11
CA ALA A 447 0.39 3.11 -21.71
C ALA A 447 -1.09 3.37 -21.40
N TYR A 448 -1.59 2.77 -20.31
CA TYR A 448 -2.96 2.99 -19.82
C TYR A 448 -3.27 4.47 -19.53
N SER A 449 -2.27 5.22 -19.03
CA SER A 449 -2.38 6.67 -18.80
C SER A 449 -2.56 7.47 -20.10
N GLU A 450 -2.01 7.02 -21.24
CA GLU A 450 -2.26 7.66 -22.54
C GLU A 450 -3.72 7.42 -22.98
N ALA A 451 -4.21 6.19 -22.84
CA ALA A 451 -5.60 5.87 -23.16
C ALA A 451 -6.57 6.72 -22.31
N ALA A 452 -6.29 6.83 -21.01
CA ALA A 452 -7.05 7.69 -20.11
C ALA A 452 -6.98 9.18 -20.51
N ALA A 453 -5.82 9.69 -20.96
CA ALA A 453 -5.69 11.07 -21.45
C ALA A 453 -6.60 11.34 -22.65
N LEU A 454 -6.57 10.44 -23.64
CA LEU A 454 -7.32 10.55 -24.88
C LEU A 454 -8.84 10.48 -24.65
N GLU A 455 -9.27 9.66 -23.69
CA GLU A 455 -10.67 9.57 -23.27
C GLU A 455 -11.11 10.79 -22.47
N ALA A 456 -10.28 11.27 -21.54
CA ALA A 456 -10.61 12.36 -20.64
C ALA A 456 -10.70 13.72 -21.34
N ILE A 457 -9.81 13.97 -22.31
CA ILE A 457 -9.68 15.24 -23.02
C ILE A 457 -9.74 14.95 -24.52
N PRO A 458 -10.95 14.99 -25.12
CA PRO A 458 -11.11 14.88 -26.56
C PRO A 458 -10.30 15.97 -27.27
N ASN A 459 -9.60 15.60 -28.35
CA ASN A 459 -8.63 16.49 -29.04
C ASN A 459 -7.43 16.93 -28.17
N CYS A 460 -6.79 15.97 -27.50
CA CYS A 460 -5.48 16.19 -26.90
C CYS A 460 -4.34 15.60 -27.73
N GLN A 461 -3.15 16.16 -27.51
CA GLN A 461 -1.87 15.64 -27.97
C GLN A 461 -1.10 15.15 -26.72
N PRO A 462 -1.05 13.82 -26.50
CA PRO A 462 -0.41 13.26 -25.31
C PRO A 462 1.10 13.52 -25.30
N LEU A 463 1.62 13.87 -24.12
CA LEU A 463 3.02 14.08 -23.81
C LEU A 463 3.48 13.04 -22.77
N PRO A 464 4.22 11.99 -23.18
CA PRO A 464 4.72 10.98 -22.27
C PRO A 464 5.78 11.57 -21.33
N CYS A 465 5.72 11.15 -20.06
CA CYS A 465 6.66 11.52 -19.02
C CYS A 465 7.16 10.25 -18.34
N GLU A 466 8.47 10.10 -18.22
CA GLU A 466 9.08 8.89 -17.63
C GLU A 466 8.68 8.71 -16.16
N HIS A 467 8.78 9.79 -15.37
CA HIS A 467 8.44 9.81 -13.96
C HIS A 467 7.18 10.64 -13.68
N PHE A 468 6.47 10.32 -12.59
CA PHE A 468 5.31 11.10 -12.15
C PHE A 468 5.68 12.57 -11.96
N GLU A 469 6.81 12.86 -11.31
CA GLU A 469 7.24 14.23 -11.04
C GLU A 469 7.48 15.03 -12.33
N THR A 470 7.99 14.41 -13.39
CA THR A 470 8.17 15.07 -14.69
C THR A 470 6.85 15.63 -15.22
N ALA A 471 5.74 14.90 -15.06
CA ALA A 471 4.41 15.37 -15.48
C ALA A 471 3.94 16.62 -14.68
N PHE A 472 4.27 16.69 -13.39
CA PHE A 472 4.02 17.88 -12.57
C PHE A 472 4.90 19.06 -13.01
N GLN A 473 6.19 18.82 -13.26
CA GLN A 473 7.14 19.84 -13.68
C GLN A 473 6.75 20.47 -15.02
N VAL A 474 6.45 19.66 -16.04
CA VAL A 474 6.07 20.18 -17.37
C VAL A 474 4.76 20.98 -17.31
N LEU A 475 3.80 20.58 -16.47
CA LEU A 475 2.57 21.33 -16.26
C LEU A 475 2.84 22.65 -15.53
N SER A 476 3.66 22.66 -14.47
CA SER A 476 4.03 23.88 -13.75
C SER A 476 4.87 24.86 -14.60
N GLN A 477 5.63 24.36 -15.56
CA GLN A 477 6.49 25.16 -16.45
C GLN A 477 5.81 25.59 -17.76
N TRP A 478 4.48 25.45 -17.87
CA TRP A 478 3.72 25.82 -19.08
C TRP A 478 4.09 25.02 -20.35
N LEU A 479 4.68 23.84 -20.17
CA LEU A 479 5.04 22.95 -21.28
C LEU A 479 3.89 22.01 -21.67
N ALA A 480 2.94 21.77 -20.75
CA ALA A 480 1.68 21.07 -21.00
C ALA A 480 0.48 21.92 -20.53
N ASP A 481 -0.70 21.71 -21.11
CA ASP A 481 -1.95 22.40 -20.72
C ASP A 481 -2.64 21.72 -19.54
N SER A 482 -2.49 20.40 -19.43
CA SER A 482 -3.02 19.58 -18.33
C SER A 482 -2.12 18.36 -18.11
N ALA A 483 -2.29 17.68 -16.98
CA ALA A 483 -1.66 16.39 -16.73
C ALA A 483 -2.70 15.37 -16.29
N ILE A 484 -2.58 14.11 -16.70
CA ILE A 484 -3.39 13.01 -16.18
C ILE A 484 -2.50 12.00 -15.47
N LEU A 485 -2.86 11.64 -14.24
CA LEU A 485 -2.05 10.82 -13.36
C LEU A 485 -2.92 9.78 -12.65
N PRO A 486 -2.52 8.51 -12.60
CA PRO A 486 -3.22 7.50 -11.83
C PRO A 486 -3.01 7.77 -10.33
N ILE A 487 -4.08 7.77 -9.54
CA ILE A 487 -4.02 8.02 -8.08
C ILE A 487 -4.34 6.76 -7.26
N GLU A 488 -5.11 5.82 -7.81
CA GLU A 488 -5.55 4.62 -7.10
C GLU A 488 -5.94 3.53 -8.10
N SER A 489 -5.67 2.26 -7.77
CA SER A 489 -6.12 1.09 -8.52
C SER A 489 -6.90 0.15 -7.60
N SER A 490 -7.97 -0.47 -8.10
CA SER A 490 -8.72 -1.49 -7.34
C SER A 490 -7.88 -2.74 -7.08
N ALA A 491 -6.89 -3.01 -7.92
CA ALA A 491 -5.84 -3.95 -7.61
C ALA A 491 -4.90 -3.35 -6.54
N HIS A 492 -4.12 -2.33 -6.84
CA HIS A 492 -2.97 -1.97 -5.99
C HIS A 492 -3.23 -1.02 -4.84
N GLY A 493 -4.45 -0.50 -4.69
CA GLY A 493 -4.76 0.60 -3.79
C GLY A 493 -4.16 1.94 -4.25
N SER A 494 -3.95 2.84 -3.29
CA SER A 494 -3.43 4.20 -3.48
C SER A 494 -2.02 4.25 -4.09
N ILE A 495 -1.80 5.15 -5.05
CA ILE A 495 -0.50 5.44 -5.68
C ILE A 495 0.14 6.62 -4.95
N HIS A 496 0.83 6.28 -3.87
CA HIS A 496 1.42 7.18 -2.90
C HIS A 496 2.33 8.29 -3.46
N ALA A 497 3.09 8.00 -4.51
CA ALA A 497 3.97 8.99 -5.13
C ALA A 497 3.19 10.22 -5.65
N VAL A 498 1.97 10.02 -6.18
CA VAL A 498 1.15 11.12 -6.70
C VAL A 498 0.57 11.97 -5.57
N TYR A 499 0.18 11.35 -4.45
CA TYR A 499 -0.25 12.08 -3.25
C TYR A 499 0.80 13.06 -2.75
N ASP A 500 2.05 12.62 -2.68
CA ASP A 500 3.15 13.45 -2.18
C ASP A 500 3.45 14.61 -3.14
N LEU A 501 3.37 14.36 -4.46
CA LEU A 501 3.55 15.40 -5.49
C LEU A 501 2.43 16.44 -5.48
N LEU A 502 1.19 16.06 -5.17
CA LEU A 502 0.06 17.00 -5.03
C LEU A 502 0.30 18.04 -3.92
N ILE A 503 1.02 17.67 -2.85
CA ILE A 503 1.42 18.63 -1.81
C ILE A 503 2.57 19.51 -2.29
N ARG A 504 3.58 18.93 -2.93
CA ARG A 504 4.79 19.64 -3.37
C ARG A 504 4.50 20.70 -4.43
N TYR A 505 3.62 20.42 -5.37
CA TYR A 505 3.31 21.31 -6.48
C TYR A 505 1.98 22.04 -6.26
N ARG A 506 1.95 23.35 -6.55
CA ARG A 506 0.73 24.18 -6.53
C ARG A 506 -0.11 23.98 -7.80
N LEU A 507 -0.62 22.76 -7.98
CA LEU A 507 -1.54 22.38 -9.04
C LEU A 507 -2.89 22.00 -8.45
N HIS A 508 -3.92 22.03 -9.28
CA HIS A 508 -5.31 21.79 -8.91
C HIS A 508 -5.90 20.60 -9.65
N ILE A 509 -6.66 19.77 -8.93
CA ILE A 509 -7.47 18.71 -9.52
C ILE A 509 -8.71 19.35 -10.15
N VAL A 510 -8.92 19.13 -11.44
CA VAL A 510 -10.03 19.71 -12.22
C VAL A 510 -10.99 18.66 -12.77
N SER A 511 -10.61 17.39 -12.78
CA SER A 511 -11.47 16.27 -13.18
C SER A 511 -10.90 14.96 -12.62
N GLU A 512 -11.75 13.95 -12.49
CA GLU A 512 -11.35 12.57 -12.25
C GLU A 512 -11.90 11.64 -13.34
N ARG A 513 -11.23 10.51 -13.57
CA ARG A 513 -11.65 9.45 -14.48
C ARG A 513 -11.45 8.09 -13.87
N VAL A 514 -12.34 7.14 -14.16
CA VAL A 514 -12.20 5.75 -13.74
C VAL A 514 -12.22 4.87 -14.97
N THR A 515 -11.05 4.31 -15.30
CA THR A 515 -10.87 3.47 -16.50
C THR A 515 -10.68 2.02 -16.07
N GLU A 516 -11.34 1.11 -16.77
CA GLU A 516 -11.10 -0.33 -16.61
C GLU A 516 -9.77 -0.70 -17.30
N ILE A 517 -8.89 -1.38 -16.56
CA ILE A 517 -7.57 -1.81 -16.99
C ILE A 517 -7.66 -3.26 -17.39
N LYS A 518 -7.65 -3.51 -18.71
CA LYS A 518 -7.59 -4.86 -19.29
C LYS A 518 -6.17 -5.14 -19.77
N HIS A 519 -5.58 -6.22 -19.26
CA HIS A 519 -4.32 -6.74 -19.78
C HIS A 519 -4.62 -7.60 -21.01
N CYS A 520 -3.93 -7.31 -22.10
CA CYS A 520 -4.08 -8.00 -23.38
C CYS A 520 -2.77 -8.70 -23.75
N LEU A 521 -2.89 -9.88 -24.37
CA LEU A 521 -1.76 -10.62 -24.95
C LEU A 521 -1.53 -10.10 -26.37
N LEU A 522 -0.43 -9.39 -26.56
CA LEU A 522 -0.11 -8.70 -27.80
C LEU A 522 0.98 -9.47 -28.55
N VAL A 523 0.72 -9.79 -29.82
CA VAL A 523 1.65 -10.56 -30.67
C VAL A 523 1.78 -9.93 -32.05
N MET A 524 2.83 -10.30 -32.78
CA MET A 524 2.92 -9.97 -34.20
C MET A 524 1.73 -10.58 -34.98
N PRO A 525 1.15 -9.87 -35.97
CA PRO A 525 0.06 -10.41 -36.76
C PRO A 525 0.37 -11.80 -37.36
N GLY A 526 -0.55 -12.74 -37.14
CA GLY A 526 -0.43 -14.13 -37.60
C GLY A 526 0.33 -15.08 -36.66
N THR A 527 0.84 -14.60 -35.53
CA THR A 527 1.40 -15.47 -34.46
C THR A 527 0.28 -16.21 -33.73
N ARG A 528 0.47 -17.51 -33.45
CA ARG A 528 -0.47 -18.36 -32.70
C ARG A 528 0.07 -18.67 -31.31
N HIS A 529 -0.79 -19.15 -30.41
CA HIS A 529 -0.40 -19.49 -29.03
C HIS A 529 0.79 -20.45 -28.95
N GLU A 530 0.85 -21.45 -29.84
CA GLU A 530 1.90 -22.47 -29.86
C GLU A 530 3.28 -21.94 -30.28
N ASP A 531 3.33 -20.76 -30.89
CA ASP A 531 4.57 -20.12 -31.33
C ASP A 531 5.25 -19.36 -30.18
N ILE A 532 4.52 -19.04 -29.11
CA ILE A 532 4.99 -18.19 -28.00
C ILE A 532 5.96 -18.98 -27.11
N ARG A 533 7.17 -18.44 -26.95
CA ARG A 533 8.23 -18.97 -26.09
C ARG A 533 8.59 -18.04 -24.93
N ARG A 534 8.22 -16.76 -25.03
CA ARG A 534 8.45 -15.77 -23.99
C ARG A 534 7.33 -14.75 -23.90
N VAL A 535 7.05 -14.31 -22.68
CA VAL A 535 6.11 -13.25 -22.37
C VAL A 535 6.85 -12.09 -21.72
N ILE A 536 6.72 -10.90 -22.32
CA ILE A 536 7.47 -9.71 -21.98
C ILE A 536 6.51 -8.66 -21.42
N SER A 537 6.77 -8.12 -20.24
CA SER A 537 6.01 -6.98 -19.69
C SER A 537 6.71 -6.40 -18.46
N ASP A 538 6.10 -5.41 -17.83
CA ASP A 538 6.59 -4.95 -16.54
C ASP A 538 6.33 -5.99 -15.42
N PRO A 539 7.14 -6.00 -14.33
CA PRO A 539 7.00 -6.98 -13.26
C PRO A 539 5.59 -7.06 -12.63
N GLN A 540 4.88 -5.93 -12.52
CA GLN A 540 3.53 -5.90 -11.95
C GLN A 540 2.53 -6.54 -12.91
N ALA A 541 2.55 -6.20 -14.20
CA ALA A 541 1.68 -6.82 -15.20
C ALA A 541 1.92 -8.34 -15.31
N LEU A 542 3.19 -8.79 -15.32
CA LEU A 542 3.52 -10.22 -15.30
C LEU A 542 2.95 -10.93 -14.06
N THR A 543 2.94 -10.26 -12.91
CA THR A 543 2.40 -10.81 -11.67
C THR A 543 0.87 -10.91 -11.70
N HIS A 544 0.14 -9.93 -12.24
CA HIS A 544 -1.32 -10.03 -12.35
C HIS A 544 -1.79 -11.10 -13.31
N CYS A 545 -1.01 -11.35 -14.35
CA CYS A 545 -1.30 -12.36 -15.35
C CYS A 545 -0.62 -13.69 -15.04
N ASP A 546 -0.10 -13.89 -13.81
CA ASP A 546 0.66 -15.09 -13.43
C ASP A 546 -0.14 -16.38 -13.67
N ALA A 547 -1.42 -16.40 -13.30
CA ALA A 547 -2.31 -17.54 -13.51
C ALA A 547 -2.44 -17.89 -15.00
N PHE A 548 -2.62 -16.89 -15.86
CA PHE A 548 -2.65 -17.05 -17.30
C PHE A 548 -1.31 -17.55 -17.85
N ILE A 549 -0.21 -16.92 -17.46
CA ILE A 549 1.14 -17.26 -17.94
C ILE A 549 1.52 -18.70 -17.55
N ARG A 550 1.12 -19.18 -16.36
CA ARG A 550 1.32 -20.58 -15.94
C ARG A 550 0.60 -21.59 -16.84
N GLY A 551 -0.49 -21.17 -17.50
CA GLY A 551 -1.20 -21.98 -18.47
C GLY A 551 -0.45 -22.15 -19.80
N LEU A 552 0.57 -21.34 -20.08
CA LEU A 552 1.37 -21.42 -21.30
C LEU A 552 2.59 -22.35 -21.11
N PRO A 553 2.65 -23.51 -21.80
CA PRO A 553 3.70 -24.48 -21.58
C PRO A 553 5.07 -24.01 -22.11
N GLY A 554 6.08 -24.00 -21.23
CA GLY A 554 7.47 -23.73 -21.61
C GLY A 554 7.78 -22.26 -21.93
N VAL A 555 6.93 -21.33 -21.50
CA VAL A 555 7.12 -19.89 -21.71
C VAL A 555 8.01 -19.28 -20.64
N VAL A 556 9.01 -18.50 -21.07
CA VAL A 556 9.89 -17.72 -20.19
C VAL A 556 9.29 -16.33 -19.95
N ARG A 557 9.45 -15.80 -18.74
CA ARG A 557 9.03 -14.43 -18.40
C ARG A 557 10.21 -13.49 -18.52
N GLU A 558 10.01 -12.40 -19.25
CA GLU A 558 11.03 -11.37 -19.45
C GLU A 558 10.48 -10.04 -18.91
N ALA A 559 11.12 -9.51 -17.86
CA ALA A 559 10.70 -8.26 -17.23
C ALA A 559 11.35 -7.06 -17.92
N VAL A 560 10.54 -6.07 -18.27
CA VAL A 560 10.98 -4.76 -18.80
C VAL A 560 10.44 -3.62 -17.96
N GLY A 561 10.87 -2.39 -18.20
CA GLY A 561 10.47 -1.24 -17.38
C GLY A 561 9.02 -0.75 -17.58
N ASP A 562 8.37 -1.08 -18.70
CA ASP A 562 7.04 -0.57 -19.06
C ASP A 562 6.31 -1.55 -19.99
N THR A 563 5.01 -1.79 -19.73
CA THR A 563 4.12 -2.60 -20.58
C THR A 563 4.10 -2.14 -22.04
N ALA A 564 4.07 -0.82 -22.27
CA ALA A 564 4.02 -0.28 -23.62
C ALA A 564 5.37 -0.43 -24.34
N ALA A 565 6.47 -0.35 -23.60
CA ALA A 565 7.79 -0.64 -24.12
C ALA A 565 7.95 -2.11 -24.54
N ALA A 566 7.32 -3.06 -23.82
CA ALA A 566 7.28 -4.47 -24.24
C ALA A 566 6.61 -4.64 -25.60
N ALA A 567 5.44 -4.01 -25.80
CA ALA A 567 4.73 -4.04 -27.07
C ALA A 567 5.56 -3.41 -28.21
N LYS A 568 6.16 -2.24 -27.94
CA LYS A 568 7.06 -1.57 -28.89
C LYS A 568 8.23 -2.48 -29.29
N MET A 569 8.87 -3.14 -28.32
CA MET A 569 10.01 -4.02 -28.55
C MET A 569 9.66 -5.20 -29.46
N ILE A 570 8.51 -5.84 -29.25
CA ILE A 570 8.07 -6.95 -30.10
C ILE A 570 7.81 -6.46 -31.54
N SER A 571 7.16 -5.31 -31.68
CA SER A 571 6.87 -4.71 -32.99
C SER A 571 8.13 -4.34 -33.76
N GLU A 572 9.07 -3.62 -33.13
CA GLU A 572 10.31 -3.15 -33.77
C GLU A 572 11.25 -4.29 -34.16
N ASN A 573 11.31 -5.35 -33.36
CA ASN A 573 12.16 -6.50 -33.64
C ASN A 573 11.46 -7.59 -34.50
N GLY A 574 10.14 -7.48 -34.72
CA GLY A 574 9.37 -8.45 -35.48
C GLY A 574 9.35 -9.85 -34.86
N TRP A 575 9.44 -9.95 -33.53
CA TRP A 575 9.50 -11.24 -32.83
C TRP A 575 8.17 -11.98 -32.92
N ARG A 576 8.19 -13.15 -33.56
CA ARG A 576 7.02 -14.03 -33.69
C ARG A 576 6.94 -15.08 -32.59
N ASP A 577 8.03 -15.26 -31.84
CA ASP A 577 8.16 -16.18 -30.71
C ASP A 577 7.90 -15.51 -29.34
N ALA A 578 7.57 -14.21 -29.35
CA ALA A 578 7.36 -13.41 -28.16
C ALA A 578 5.93 -12.85 -28.13
N ALA A 579 5.39 -12.70 -26.93
CA ALA A 579 4.16 -11.97 -26.67
C ALA A 579 4.39 -10.89 -25.60
N ALA A 580 3.72 -9.75 -25.74
CA ALA A 580 3.75 -8.70 -24.74
C ALA A 580 2.44 -8.71 -23.95
N ILE A 581 2.50 -8.43 -22.65
CA ILE A 581 1.30 -8.05 -21.90
C ILE A 581 1.23 -6.53 -21.86
N GLY A 582 0.13 -5.97 -22.35
CA GLY A 582 -0.05 -4.52 -22.40
C GLY A 582 -1.49 -4.10 -22.67
N SER A 583 -1.67 -2.81 -22.97
CA SER A 583 -2.98 -2.26 -23.28
C SER A 583 -3.38 -2.54 -24.73
N GLU A 584 -4.68 -2.56 -25.01
CA GLU A 584 -5.19 -2.58 -26.40
C GLU A 584 -4.69 -1.37 -27.21
N ARG A 585 -4.51 -0.22 -26.55
CA ARG A 585 -3.95 0.99 -27.16
C ARG A 585 -2.53 0.76 -27.68
N ALA A 586 -1.69 0.03 -26.94
CA ALA A 586 -0.36 -0.34 -27.40
C ALA A 586 -0.42 -1.24 -28.64
N ALA A 587 -1.38 -2.17 -28.71
CA ALA A 587 -1.60 -3.02 -29.88
C ALA A 587 -1.89 -2.20 -31.14
N GLN A 588 -2.84 -1.26 -31.03
CA GLN A 588 -3.21 -0.36 -32.14
C GLN A 588 -2.04 0.52 -32.57
N LEU A 589 -1.29 1.08 -31.62
CA LEU A 589 -0.18 1.98 -31.89
C LEU A 589 0.99 1.28 -32.59
N TYR A 590 1.29 0.04 -32.18
CA TYR A 590 2.45 -0.71 -32.66
C TYR A 590 2.10 -1.78 -33.71
N GLY A 591 0.87 -1.80 -34.21
CA GLY A 591 0.44 -2.73 -35.25
C GLY A 591 0.46 -4.20 -34.81
N LEU A 592 0.27 -4.46 -33.52
CA LEU A 592 0.20 -5.81 -32.96
C LEU A 592 -1.24 -6.32 -32.95
N GLN A 593 -1.37 -7.64 -33.01
CA GLN A 593 -2.64 -8.34 -32.84
C GLN A 593 -2.89 -8.60 -31.35
N VAL A 594 -4.10 -8.29 -30.88
CA VAL A 594 -4.60 -8.78 -29.58
C VAL A 594 -5.02 -10.23 -29.77
N LEU A 595 -4.28 -11.16 -29.16
CA LEU A 595 -4.56 -12.59 -29.25
C LEU A 595 -5.59 -13.01 -28.19
N GLU A 596 -5.43 -12.49 -26.98
CA GLU A 596 -6.37 -12.64 -25.87
C GLU A 596 -6.46 -11.31 -25.11
N SER A 597 -7.59 -11.08 -24.45
CA SER A 597 -7.86 -9.89 -23.64
C SER A 597 -8.39 -10.30 -22.28
N ASP A 598 -8.26 -9.42 -21.29
CA ASP A 598 -8.74 -9.65 -19.93
C ASP A 598 -7.96 -10.75 -19.20
N LEU A 599 -6.63 -10.74 -19.36
CA LEU A 599 -5.71 -11.75 -18.83
C LEU A 599 -5.51 -11.67 -17.30
N GLN A 600 -5.89 -10.56 -16.68
CA GLN A 600 -5.83 -10.42 -15.23
C GLN A 600 -6.81 -11.40 -14.57
N GLY A 601 -6.53 -11.83 -13.34
CA GLY A 601 -7.40 -12.77 -12.61
C GLY A 601 -8.84 -12.27 -12.40
N ASP A 602 -9.65 -13.02 -11.64
CA ASP A 602 -11.12 -12.98 -11.56
C ASP A 602 -11.84 -11.65 -11.16
N HIS A 603 -11.18 -10.49 -11.21
CA HIS A 603 -11.77 -9.20 -10.86
C HIS A 603 -11.47 -8.07 -11.87
N PRO A 604 -12.48 -7.25 -12.24
CA PRO A 604 -12.24 -6.05 -13.03
C PRO A 604 -11.27 -5.11 -12.30
N ASN A 605 -10.13 -4.84 -12.93
CA ASN A 605 -9.16 -3.89 -12.41
C ASN A 605 -9.57 -2.49 -12.89
N HIS A 606 -9.84 -1.58 -11.97
CA HIS A 606 -10.15 -0.20 -12.29
C HIS A 606 -9.03 0.69 -11.78
N CYS A 607 -8.63 1.66 -12.58
CA CYS A 607 -7.71 2.71 -12.17
C CYS A 607 -8.43 4.05 -12.16
N ARG A 608 -8.30 4.76 -11.05
CA ARG A 608 -8.78 6.14 -10.89
C ARG A 608 -7.63 7.08 -11.27
N PHE A 609 -7.90 7.98 -12.20
CA PHE A 609 -7.01 9.02 -12.68
C PHE A 609 -7.50 10.39 -12.26
N LEU A 610 -6.57 11.30 -11.98
CA LEU A 610 -6.83 12.72 -11.74
C LEU A 610 -6.31 13.53 -12.92
N VAL A 611 -7.10 14.49 -13.38
CA VAL A 611 -6.68 15.53 -14.33
C VAL A 611 -6.28 16.76 -13.53
N LEU A 612 -5.05 17.21 -13.72
CA LEU A 612 -4.47 18.37 -13.07
C LEU A 612 -4.37 19.54 -14.03
N SER A 613 -4.54 20.74 -13.47
CA SER A 613 -4.38 22.03 -14.12
C SER A 613 -3.58 22.98 -13.22
N ARG A 614 -3.02 24.04 -13.81
CA ARG A 614 -2.43 25.16 -13.07
C ARG A 614 -3.49 26.01 -12.37
N ASP A 615 -4.63 26.17 -13.02
CA ASP A 615 -5.75 26.96 -12.50
C ASP A 615 -6.83 26.04 -11.93
N PRO A 616 -7.43 26.40 -10.78
CA PRO A 616 -8.56 25.65 -10.24
C PRO A 616 -9.77 25.77 -11.17
N LEU A 617 -10.62 24.74 -11.15
CA LEU A 617 -11.89 24.79 -11.83
C LEU A 617 -12.82 25.79 -11.11
N VAL A 618 -13.27 26.82 -11.82
CA VAL A 618 -14.31 27.73 -11.32
C VAL A 618 -15.66 27.07 -11.51
N THR A 619 -16.37 26.84 -10.40
CA THR A 619 -17.68 26.19 -10.40
C THR A 619 -18.80 27.20 -10.18
N ALA A 620 -19.96 26.96 -10.79
CA ALA A 620 -21.16 27.75 -10.53
C ALA A 620 -22.03 27.07 -9.46
N GLN A 621 -22.82 27.87 -8.74
CA GLN A 621 -23.83 27.38 -7.80
C GLN A 621 -24.89 26.56 -8.56
N SER A 622 -25.41 25.51 -7.92
CA SER A 622 -26.58 24.75 -8.42
C SER A 622 -26.36 24.01 -9.76
N SER A 623 -25.19 23.40 -9.97
CA SER A 623 -24.99 22.49 -11.11
C SER A 623 -25.80 21.20 -10.94
N ALA A 624 -26.49 20.75 -12.00
CA ALA A 624 -27.12 19.42 -12.01
C ALA A 624 -26.11 18.27 -11.84
N GLN A 625 -24.84 18.53 -12.15
CA GLN A 625 -23.73 17.59 -11.98
C GLN A 625 -23.26 17.59 -10.51
N ARG A 626 -22.97 16.41 -9.97
CA ARG A 626 -22.38 16.25 -8.63
C ARG A 626 -20.90 16.58 -8.65
N PHE A 627 -20.43 17.24 -7.59
CA PHE A 627 -19.03 17.62 -7.40
C PHE A 627 -18.39 16.87 -6.24
N LYS A 628 -17.09 16.70 -6.35
CA LYS A 628 -16.21 16.18 -5.32
C LYS A 628 -15.15 17.24 -5.02
N THR A 629 -14.85 17.42 -3.74
CA THR A 629 -13.74 18.25 -3.27
C THR A 629 -12.71 17.37 -2.58
N SER A 630 -11.45 17.50 -3.01
CA SER A 630 -10.30 16.85 -2.38
C SER A 630 -9.57 17.85 -1.50
N VAL A 631 -9.32 17.46 -0.25
CA VAL A 631 -8.58 18.26 0.74
C VAL A 631 -7.51 17.39 1.38
N VAL A 632 -6.37 18.00 1.69
CA VAL A 632 -5.34 17.40 2.54
C VAL A 632 -5.16 18.25 3.78
N PHE A 633 -5.05 17.63 4.94
CA PHE A 633 -4.81 18.33 6.20
C PHE A 633 -3.96 17.50 7.17
N SER A 634 -3.34 18.14 8.15
CA SER A 634 -2.82 17.45 9.34
C SER A 634 -3.56 17.93 10.57
N VAL A 635 -3.50 17.13 11.64
CA VAL A 635 -4.08 17.48 12.92
C VAL A 635 -3.00 17.61 13.98
N MET A 636 -3.28 18.41 15.00
CA MET A 636 -2.47 18.46 16.21
C MET A 636 -2.48 17.10 16.92
N GLU A 637 -1.43 16.83 17.71
CA GLU A 637 -1.42 15.64 18.55
C GLU A 637 -2.45 15.73 19.68
N GLY A 638 -3.02 14.58 20.05
CA GLY A 638 -3.99 14.44 21.14
C GLY A 638 -5.19 13.58 20.77
N PRO A 639 -5.90 13.07 21.78
CA PRO A 639 -7.04 12.17 21.58
C PRO A 639 -8.18 12.89 20.84
N GLY A 640 -8.80 12.16 19.91
CA GLY A 640 -9.98 12.62 19.19
C GLY A 640 -9.76 13.77 18.20
N GLN A 641 -8.52 14.20 17.93
CA GLN A 641 -8.25 15.32 17.02
C GLN A 641 -8.69 15.04 15.58
N LEU A 642 -8.42 13.83 15.08
CA LEU A 642 -8.95 13.39 13.80
C LEU A 642 -10.48 13.40 13.79
N PHE A 643 -11.12 12.92 14.86
CA PHE A 643 -12.58 12.94 14.95
C PHE A 643 -13.15 14.36 14.90
N LYS A 644 -12.53 15.33 15.59
CA LYS A 644 -12.90 16.75 15.51
C LYS A 644 -12.78 17.26 14.08
N ALA A 645 -11.69 16.95 13.39
CA ALA A 645 -11.51 17.31 11.98
C ALA A 645 -12.58 16.67 11.07
N LEU A 646 -12.94 15.40 11.28
CA LEU A 646 -13.98 14.72 10.49
C LEU A 646 -15.40 15.23 10.83
N SER A 647 -15.62 15.76 12.04
CA SER A 647 -16.92 16.29 12.47
C SER A 647 -17.42 17.46 11.62
N VAL A 648 -16.51 18.24 11.04
CA VAL A 648 -16.84 19.42 10.23
C VAL A 648 -17.69 19.05 9.00
N PHE A 649 -17.46 17.86 8.44
CA PHE A 649 -18.19 17.32 7.30
C PHE A 649 -19.51 16.70 7.75
N ALA A 650 -19.45 15.84 8.77
CA ALA A 650 -20.61 15.07 9.21
C ALA A 650 -21.72 15.93 9.80
N LEU A 651 -21.38 16.98 10.55
CA LEU A 651 -22.36 17.93 11.09
C LEU A 651 -23.06 18.79 10.01
N ARG A 652 -22.62 18.67 8.75
CA ARG A 652 -23.16 19.37 7.58
C ARG A 652 -23.66 18.39 6.51
N ASP A 653 -23.83 17.12 6.85
CA ASP A 653 -24.25 16.05 5.95
C ASP A 653 -23.39 15.96 4.66
N LEU A 654 -22.08 16.24 4.78
CA LEU A 654 -21.13 16.11 3.68
C LEU A 654 -20.50 14.71 3.68
N ASP A 655 -20.65 14.00 2.57
CA ASP A 655 -20.23 12.62 2.43
C ASP A 655 -18.76 12.50 2.11
N MET A 656 -18.01 11.81 2.96
CA MET A 656 -16.63 11.43 2.66
C MET A 656 -16.60 10.13 1.87
N THR A 657 -15.92 10.14 0.72
CA THR A 657 -15.81 9.01 -0.21
C THR A 657 -14.46 8.31 -0.14
N LYS A 658 -13.43 8.96 0.42
CA LYS A 658 -12.10 8.39 0.63
C LYS A 658 -11.41 9.08 1.81
N ILE A 659 -10.64 8.32 2.58
CA ILE A 659 -9.69 8.85 3.57
C ILE A 659 -8.39 8.04 3.52
N GLU A 660 -7.26 8.73 3.45
CA GLU A 660 -5.94 8.12 3.39
C GLU A 660 -5.00 8.84 4.36
N SER A 661 -4.39 8.10 5.29
CA SER A 661 -3.33 8.62 6.15
C SER A 661 -1.96 8.37 5.53
N ARG A 662 -1.16 9.41 5.32
CA ARG A 662 0.20 9.35 4.77
C ARG A 662 1.23 9.85 5.79
N PRO A 663 2.26 9.05 6.16
CA PRO A 663 3.35 9.52 7.01
C PRO A 663 4.02 10.79 6.44
N MET A 664 4.28 11.77 7.30
CA MET A 664 5.02 12.98 6.93
C MET A 664 6.52 12.67 6.77
N ARG A 665 7.08 12.99 5.60
CA ARG A 665 8.49 12.67 5.27
C ARG A 665 9.53 13.48 6.05
N SER A 666 9.20 14.70 6.50
CA SER A 666 10.16 15.63 7.11
C SER A 666 10.21 15.61 8.64
N ASN A 667 9.44 14.73 9.30
CA ASN A 667 9.49 14.62 10.77
C ASN A 667 8.92 13.29 11.31
N PRO A 668 9.53 12.12 11.04
CA PRO A 668 9.02 10.84 11.52
C PRO A 668 9.62 10.41 12.87
N VAL A 669 10.34 11.26 13.60
CA VAL A 669 10.80 10.97 14.97
C VAL A 669 10.94 12.29 15.76
N GLN A 670 10.07 12.52 16.74
CA GLN A 670 10.42 13.38 17.87
C GLN A 670 10.69 12.50 19.09
N LEU A 671 11.95 12.11 19.27
CA LEU A 671 12.45 11.60 20.55
C LEU A 671 13.40 12.66 21.11
N ALA A 672 12.84 13.48 21.99
CA ALA A 672 13.45 14.05 23.20
C ALA A 672 12.59 15.24 23.61
N ASN A 673 11.69 15.01 24.58
CA ASN A 673 11.32 15.90 25.70
C ASN A 673 10.00 15.41 26.33
N GLY A 674 10.09 14.36 27.15
CA GLY A 674 9.24 14.17 28.34
C GLY A 674 7.73 13.98 28.21
N ALA A 675 7.12 14.02 27.03
CA ALA A 675 5.70 13.68 26.88
C ALA A 675 5.52 12.15 26.78
N VAL A 676 4.90 11.57 27.81
CA VAL A 676 4.46 10.17 27.83
C VAL A 676 3.51 9.95 26.64
N GLY A 677 3.96 9.23 25.60
CA GLY A 677 3.14 8.81 24.46
C GLY A 677 3.53 9.31 23.06
N GLY A 678 4.80 9.63 22.79
CA GLY A 678 5.25 10.15 21.48
C GLY A 678 4.93 9.21 20.30
N ARG A 679 4.05 9.66 19.39
CA ARG A 679 3.74 8.96 18.13
C ARG A 679 4.96 9.02 17.22
N ARG A 680 5.37 7.87 16.66
CA ARG A 680 6.46 7.82 15.66
C ARG A 680 6.06 8.50 14.35
N PHE A 681 4.80 8.39 13.92
CA PHE A 681 4.36 9.00 12.67
C PHE A 681 3.41 10.18 12.93
N ARG A 682 3.74 11.34 12.33
CA ARG A 682 2.75 12.37 12.03
C ARG A 682 2.15 12.09 10.65
N TYR A 683 0.84 12.25 10.51
CA TYR A 683 0.12 11.89 9.29
C TYR A 683 -0.52 13.10 8.63
N LEU A 684 -0.45 13.11 7.31
CA LEU A 684 -1.32 13.89 6.44
C LEU A 684 -2.55 13.04 6.10
N PHE A 685 -3.73 13.64 6.21
CA PHE A 685 -5.00 13.01 5.87
C PHE A 685 -5.49 13.59 4.55
N TYR A 686 -5.59 12.76 3.53
CA TYR A 686 -6.23 13.10 2.27
C TYR A 686 -7.67 12.63 2.32
N VAL A 687 -8.60 13.56 2.14
CA VAL A 687 -10.03 13.30 2.18
C VAL A 687 -10.68 13.78 0.88
N ASP A 688 -11.47 12.90 0.29
CA ASP A 688 -12.40 13.26 -0.77
C ASP A 688 -13.80 13.33 -0.19
N PHE A 689 -14.49 14.45 -0.33
CA PHE A 689 -15.89 14.57 0.06
C PHE A 689 -16.78 15.09 -1.07
N VAL A 690 -18.06 14.70 -1.05
CA VAL A 690 -19.07 15.16 -2.00
C VAL A 690 -19.49 16.57 -1.61
N GLY A 691 -19.20 17.53 -2.49
CA GLY A 691 -19.47 18.93 -2.23
C GLY A 691 -18.86 19.83 -3.29
N ASN A 692 -19.63 20.86 -3.70
CA ASN A 692 -19.20 21.91 -4.60
C ASN A 692 -18.75 23.14 -3.78
N LEU A 693 -17.56 23.67 -4.05
CA LEU A 693 -17.07 24.88 -3.38
C LEU A 693 -17.81 26.16 -3.74
N ALA A 694 -18.74 26.12 -4.70
CA ALA A 694 -19.68 27.21 -4.93
C ALA A 694 -20.78 27.29 -3.85
N ASP A 695 -21.02 26.21 -3.12
CA ASP A 695 -22.09 26.10 -2.12
C ASP A 695 -21.59 26.44 -0.70
N ASP A 696 -22.46 27.04 0.11
CA ASP A 696 -22.11 27.51 1.46
C ASP A 696 -21.70 26.37 2.41
N LEU A 697 -22.34 25.20 2.32
CA LEU A 697 -22.11 24.08 3.24
C LEU A 697 -20.65 23.56 3.16
N PRO A 698 -20.11 23.17 1.98
CA PRO A 698 -18.70 22.85 1.81
C PRO A 698 -17.75 23.96 2.26
N GLN A 699 -18.02 25.22 1.92
CA GLN A 699 -17.17 26.35 2.33
C GLN A 699 -17.11 26.49 3.85
N ASN A 700 -18.25 26.37 4.53
CA ASN A 700 -18.35 26.44 5.98
C ASN A 700 -17.63 25.26 6.65
N ALA A 701 -17.69 24.06 6.05
CA ALA A 701 -16.95 22.90 6.54
C ALA A 701 -15.44 23.13 6.47
N LEU A 702 -14.93 23.65 5.35
CA LEU A 702 -13.51 23.93 5.18
C LEU A 702 -13.00 25.08 6.06
N ARG A 703 -13.79 26.14 6.26
CA ARG A 703 -13.43 27.20 7.22
C ARG A 703 -13.28 26.64 8.64
N HIS A 704 -14.23 25.82 9.07
CA HIS A 704 -14.14 25.17 10.38
C HIS A 704 -12.99 24.16 10.44
N LEU A 705 -12.72 23.41 9.36
CA LEU A 705 -11.58 22.50 9.29
C LEU A 705 -10.27 23.25 9.49
N GLN A 706 -10.12 24.42 8.86
CA GLN A 706 -8.95 25.28 8.98
C GLN A 706 -8.69 25.76 10.42
N GLU A 707 -9.75 25.94 11.22
CA GLU A 707 -9.63 26.34 12.63
C GLU A 707 -9.17 25.21 13.55
N VAL A 708 -9.44 23.95 13.18
CA VAL A 708 -9.14 22.75 14.01
C VAL A 708 -7.96 21.93 13.50
N THR A 709 -7.28 22.39 12.45
CA THR A 709 -6.11 21.73 11.84
C THR A 709 -4.89 22.65 11.87
N ASP A 710 -3.69 22.08 11.91
CA ASP A 710 -2.45 22.85 11.87
C ASP A 710 -1.94 23.09 10.44
N PHE A 711 -2.40 22.28 9.49
CA PHE A 711 -2.23 22.49 8.06
C PHE A 711 -3.48 22.02 7.33
N MET A 712 -3.92 22.78 6.33
CA MET A 712 -4.98 22.39 5.42
C MET A 712 -4.70 22.96 4.03
N ARG A 713 -4.93 22.16 2.99
CA ARG A 713 -4.90 22.58 1.60
C ARG A 713 -6.01 21.89 0.80
N VAL A 714 -6.81 22.70 0.12
CA VAL A 714 -7.73 22.21 -0.90
C VAL A 714 -6.94 21.86 -2.16
N LEU A 715 -7.06 20.63 -2.63
CA LEU A 715 -6.38 20.12 -3.83
C LEU A 715 -7.21 20.35 -5.09
N GLY A 716 -8.53 20.42 -4.99
CA GLY A 716 -9.41 20.76 -6.10
C GLY A 716 -10.88 20.50 -5.79
N CYS A 717 -11.75 21.15 -6.56
CA CYS A 717 -13.19 20.91 -6.58
C CYS A 717 -13.60 20.65 -8.03
N TYR A 718 -14.10 19.45 -8.29
CA TYR A 718 -14.23 18.95 -9.65
C TYR A 718 -15.44 18.04 -9.81
N PRO A 719 -15.96 17.87 -11.04
CA PRO A 719 -17.10 17.02 -11.28
C PRO A 719 -16.77 15.57 -10.94
N MET A 720 -17.68 14.92 -10.23
CA MET A 720 -17.57 13.50 -9.91
C MET A 720 -17.74 12.67 -11.18
N HIS A 721 -16.99 11.57 -11.29
CA HIS A 721 -17.19 10.63 -12.39
C HIS A 721 -18.57 9.97 -12.27
N VAL A 722 -19.45 10.19 -13.26
CA VAL A 722 -20.75 9.53 -13.36
C VAL A 722 -20.65 8.44 -14.41
N GLU A 723 -21.06 7.21 -14.07
CA GLU A 723 -21.13 6.13 -15.05
C GLU A 723 -22.13 6.50 -16.15
N ALA A 724 -21.75 6.34 -17.41
CA ALA A 724 -22.75 6.21 -18.45
C ALA A 724 -23.55 4.95 -18.14
N ALA A 725 -24.87 5.08 -17.96
CA ALA A 725 -25.75 3.91 -17.89
C ALA A 725 -25.46 3.06 -19.12
N GLN A 726 -25.03 1.81 -18.92
CA GLN A 726 -24.91 0.88 -20.04
C GLN A 726 -26.31 0.74 -20.67
N PRO A 727 -26.45 0.96 -21.98
CA PRO A 727 -27.74 0.90 -22.65
C PRO A 727 -28.37 -0.50 -22.62
#